data_AF-A0A3C0UL67-F1
#
_entry.id   AF-A0A3C0UL67-F1
#
_cell.length_a   1.000
_cell.length_b   1.000
_cell.length_c   1.000
_cell.angle_alpha   90.00
_cell.angle_beta   90.00
_cell.angle_gamma   90.00
#
_symmetry.space_group_name_H-M   'P 1'
#
loop_
_entity.id
_entity.type
_entity.pdbx_description
1 polymer ?
#
loop_
_entity_poly.entity_id
_entity_poly.type
_entity_poly.pdbx_seq_one_letter_code
_entity_poly.pdbx_strand_id
1 'polypeptide(L)'
;MTIQPPKANKKPHSLEIHNDVRVDNYYWLRDRENQEVIDYLTAENAYTEAIMAPFKELREALFVEMKSRIKEQDESVPYKDGNYWYYYRYEQGGEYPIYARKYQTLDAEEEIMLNLNELAEGQSYYNATFPEISDNEEIAAFGEDTVSRRLYTLRFKNLKTGELYPEAIPDTEGGNYAWAEDNQTVFYIRKDPETLLGYQVWRHVLGTSPTEDVLVFEEEDDQFYLGLHRMKSKKYIAISSDQNGVMTEYLLLRADTPTAEFTSFLPRQRGHEYSVDHFEDRFYIRTNLNGAFNFCLMQVAEAAHADTTQWQVVIRHREEVYFEGLEVFRNHLVVQERSEGLLHIRVMNQQNQTEHYLNFGEAAYTAYVGTNPDFDTTTLRYGYTSLTTPSSTFDYNMETRERVLLKQQEVLGEFNKDDYQTERLFAPARDGALVPISVVYKKGFVKDGNAPLLQYAYGSYGYSIDPSFSAARLSLLNRGFAFAICHIRGGQEMGRNWYENGKMLHKKNTFTDFIDCAQFLIQEKWTSSAGLFAMGGSAGGLLMGAVANMAPALYRGMVAQVAFVDVVTTMLDESIPLTTGEYEEWGNPNEQVYYDYMKSYSPYDNVTAQAYPNMLVTTGLHDSQVQYWEPAKWVAKL
;
A
#
# COMPACT_ATOMS: atom_id res chain seq x y z
N MET A 1 15.64 31.03 27.85
CA MET A 1 15.96 31.51 26.48
C MET A 1 14.90 30.96 25.55
N THR A 2 14.34 31.77 24.66
CA THR A 2 13.35 31.31 23.68
C THR A 2 14.08 30.50 22.60
N ILE A 3 13.78 29.21 22.46
CA ILE A 3 14.33 28.36 21.40
C ILE A 3 13.90 28.97 20.07
N GLN A 4 14.85 29.29 19.19
CA GLN A 4 14.57 29.89 17.88
C GLN A 4 14.59 28.79 16.80
N PRO A 5 13.63 28.79 15.86
CA PRO A 5 13.68 27.87 14.72
C PRO A 5 14.87 28.21 13.80
N PRO A 6 15.45 27.21 13.11
CA PRO A 6 16.40 27.44 12.04
C PRO A 6 15.81 28.34 10.95
N LYS A 7 16.67 29.07 10.24
CA LYS A 7 16.25 29.93 9.13
C LYS A 7 17.01 29.52 7.89
N ALA A 8 16.33 28.86 6.96
CA ALA A 8 16.91 28.53 5.67
C ALA A 8 17.27 29.81 4.89
N ASN A 9 18.43 29.82 4.24
CA ASN A 9 18.82 30.90 3.36
C ASN A 9 17.87 30.97 2.15
N LYS A 10 17.42 32.18 1.81
CA LYS A 10 16.63 32.42 0.60
C LYS A 10 17.59 32.60 -0.58
N LYS A 11 17.56 31.66 -1.53
CA LYS A 11 18.29 31.71 -2.79
C LYS A 11 17.27 31.70 -3.93
N PRO A 12 16.86 32.88 -4.45
CA PRO A 12 15.83 32.95 -5.46
C PRO A 12 16.18 32.11 -6.69
N HIS A 13 15.31 31.16 -7.03
CA HIS A 13 15.36 30.39 -8.26
C HIS A 13 14.05 30.61 -9.02
N SER A 14 14.13 31.08 -10.26
CA SER A 14 12.96 31.35 -11.09
C SER A 14 12.56 30.09 -11.85
N LEU A 15 11.31 29.68 -11.67
CA LEU A 15 10.64 28.62 -12.42
C LEU A 15 9.60 29.28 -13.32
N GLU A 16 9.74 29.15 -14.64
CA GLU A 16 8.89 29.82 -15.62
C GLU A 16 8.27 28.81 -16.59
N ILE A 17 6.94 28.80 -16.65
CA ILE A 17 6.16 28.03 -17.63
C ILE A 17 4.79 28.70 -17.81
N HIS A 18 4.14 28.52 -18.96
CA HIS A 18 2.79 29.08 -19.24
C HIS A 18 2.65 30.59 -19.02
N ASN A 19 3.75 31.35 -19.18
CA ASN A 19 3.85 32.78 -18.86
C ASN A 19 3.60 33.14 -17.38
N ASP A 20 3.79 32.18 -16.48
CA ASP A 20 3.77 32.36 -15.04
C ASP A 20 5.18 32.13 -14.48
N VAL A 21 5.66 33.07 -13.67
CA VAL A 21 6.97 33.00 -13.03
C VAL A 21 6.78 32.75 -11.54
N ARG A 22 7.15 31.56 -11.08
CA ARG A 22 7.22 31.21 -9.65
C ARG A 22 8.66 31.42 -9.17
N VAL A 23 8.82 32.06 -8.01
CA VAL A 23 10.14 32.19 -7.37
C VAL A 23 10.21 31.22 -6.20
N ASP A 24 11.04 30.20 -6.36
CA ASP A 24 11.36 29.25 -5.31
C ASP A 24 12.64 29.70 -4.57
N ASN A 25 12.49 30.17 -3.35
CA ASN A 25 13.62 30.62 -2.53
C ASN A 25 14.43 29.46 -1.91
N TYR A 26 13.89 28.25 -1.97
CA TYR A 26 14.43 27.09 -1.26
C TYR A 26 14.71 25.92 -2.20
N TYR A 27 14.71 26.15 -3.52
CA TYR A 27 15.01 25.14 -4.55
C TYR A 27 16.33 24.41 -4.30
N TRP A 28 17.31 25.12 -3.74
CA TRP A 28 18.64 24.59 -3.39
C TRP A 28 18.62 23.45 -2.35
N LEU A 29 17.54 23.27 -1.58
CA LEU A 29 17.40 22.17 -0.62
C LEU A 29 17.34 20.79 -1.28
N ARG A 30 17.13 20.71 -2.59
CA ARG A 30 17.10 19.47 -3.38
C ARG A 30 18.47 18.79 -3.51
N ASP A 31 19.57 19.52 -3.35
CA ASP A 31 20.92 19.00 -3.55
C ASP A 31 21.40 18.21 -2.32
N ARG A 32 21.23 16.88 -2.37
CA ARG A 32 21.51 15.97 -1.23
C ARG A 32 22.97 15.99 -0.78
N GLU A 33 23.90 16.20 -1.72
CA GLU A 33 25.35 16.19 -1.45
C GLU A 33 25.86 17.55 -0.94
N ASN A 34 24.99 18.56 -0.91
CA ASN A 34 25.34 19.89 -0.44
C ASN A 34 25.38 19.96 1.09
N GLN A 35 26.55 20.29 1.65
CA GLN A 35 26.72 20.43 3.09
C GLN A 35 25.77 21.46 3.73
N GLU A 36 25.41 22.54 3.04
CA GLU A 36 24.46 23.54 3.57
C GLU A 36 23.06 22.94 3.77
N VAL A 37 22.69 21.96 2.94
CA VAL A 37 21.42 21.21 3.07
C VAL A 37 21.47 20.33 4.30
N ILE A 38 22.54 19.54 4.44
CA ILE A 38 22.75 18.66 5.61
C ILE A 38 22.77 19.47 6.91
N ASP A 39 23.42 20.63 6.92
CA ASP A 39 23.48 21.52 8.07
C ASP A 39 22.09 22.06 8.44
N TYR A 40 21.28 22.46 7.45
CA TYR A 40 19.91 22.91 7.68
C TYR A 40 19.03 21.79 8.26
N LEU A 41 19.06 20.59 7.66
CA LEU A 41 18.29 19.44 8.14
C LEU A 41 18.71 19.03 9.56
N THR A 42 20.01 19.07 9.86
CA THR A 42 20.55 18.78 11.20
C THR A 42 20.09 19.83 12.21
N ALA A 43 20.04 21.11 11.81
CA ALA A 43 19.52 22.18 12.66
C ALA A 43 18.03 22.02 12.96
N GLU A 44 17.21 21.59 11.99
CA GLU A 44 15.78 21.31 12.20
C GLU A 44 15.57 20.11 13.14
N ASN A 45 16.39 19.06 13.02
CA ASN A 45 16.38 17.95 13.98
C ASN A 45 16.73 18.42 15.40
N ALA A 46 17.76 19.27 15.55
CA ALA A 46 18.14 19.82 16.84
C ALA A 46 17.04 20.73 17.44
N TYR A 47 16.37 21.53 16.60
CA TYR A 47 15.24 22.35 17.01
C TYR A 47 14.06 21.49 17.48
N THR A 48 13.72 20.45 16.73
CA THR A 48 12.67 19.49 17.08
C THR A 48 12.96 18.83 18.43
N GLU A 49 14.18 18.32 18.64
CA GLU A 49 14.56 17.74 19.94
C GLU A 49 14.50 18.75 21.08
N ALA A 50 14.91 20.00 20.86
CA ALA A 50 14.82 21.04 21.88
C ALA A 50 13.37 21.38 22.26
N ILE A 51 12.46 21.47 21.28
CA ILE A 51 11.03 21.70 21.50
C ILE A 51 10.36 20.49 22.17
N MET A 52 10.79 19.27 21.82
CA MET A 52 10.23 18.03 22.36
C MET A 52 10.85 17.58 23.70
N ALA A 53 11.94 18.23 24.13
CA ALA A 53 12.64 17.89 25.37
C ALA A 53 11.73 17.85 26.62
N PRO A 54 10.78 18.79 26.84
CA PRO A 54 9.87 18.73 27.98
C PRO A 54 8.96 17.49 27.99
N PHE A 55 8.77 16.84 26.84
CA PHE A 55 7.91 15.66 26.69
C PHE A 55 8.69 14.35 26.67
N LYS A 56 10.00 14.36 26.96
CA LYS A 56 10.85 13.16 26.93
C LYS A 56 10.28 12.00 27.76
N GLU A 57 9.92 12.25 29.02
CA GLU A 57 9.35 11.22 29.90
C GLU A 57 8.04 10.65 29.36
N LEU A 58 7.19 11.50 28.77
CA LEU A 58 5.94 11.06 28.12
C LEU A 58 6.23 10.22 26.87
N ARG A 59 7.20 10.63 26.03
CA ARG A 59 7.60 9.87 24.83
C ARG A 59 8.14 8.49 25.21
N GLU A 60 8.99 8.41 26.24
CA GLU A 60 9.52 7.15 26.76
C GLU A 60 8.42 6.27 27.35
N ALA A 61 7.51 6.83 28.14
CA ALA A 61 6.37 6.09 28.69
C ALA A 61 5.45 5.56 27.57
N LEU A 62 5.16 6.36 26.54
CA LEU A 62 4.38 5.93 25.38
C LEU A 62 5.10 4.82 24.59
N PHE A 63 6.41 4.94 24.37
CA PHE A 63 7.21 3.91 23.71
C PHE A 63 7.15 2.58 24.48
N VAL A 64 7.41 2.61 25.79
CA VAL A 64 7.35 1.42 26.65
C VAL A 64 5.94 0.82 26.65
N GLU A 65 4.89 1.64 26.77
CA GLU A 65 3.49 1.22 26.73
C GLU A 65 3.10 0.56 25.39
N MET A 66 3.58 1.10 24.26
CA MET A 66 3.32 0.52 22.94
C MET A 66 4.10 -0.78 22.76
N LYS A 67 5.39 -0.80 23.12
CA LYS A 67 6.23 -2.00 23.06
C LYS A 67 5.67 -3.11 23.94
N SER A 68 5.19 -2.80 25.14
CA SER A 68 4.67 -3.80 26.09
C SER A 68 3.40 -4.52 25.61
N ARG A 69 2.75 -4.05 24.54
CA ARG A 69 1.60 -4.71 23.91
C ARG A 69 1.99 -5.72 22.85
N ILE A 70 3.24 -5.68 22.39
CA ILE A 70 3.76 -6.53 21.33
C ILE A 70 4.31 -7.81 21.94
N LYS A 71 3.86 -8.94 21.42
CA LYS A 71 4.47 -10.23 21.70
C LYS A 71 5.71 -10.37 20.82
N GLU A 72 6.90 -10.28 21.41
CA GLU A 72 8.17 -10.32 20.65
C GLU A 72 8.36 -11.65 19.93
N GLN A 73 8.04 -12.77 20.59
CA GLN A 73 8.03 -14.09 19.96
C GLN A 73 6.67 -14.36 19.32
N ASP A 74 6.63 -14.37 17.99
CA ASP A 74 5.40 -14.58 17.23
C ASP A 74 5.66 -15.32 15.91
N GLU A 75 4.65 -15.99 15.36
CA GLU A 75 4.77 -16.75 14.11
C GLU A 75 3.54 -16.56 13.22
N SER A 76 3.71 -16.48 11.91
CA SER A 76 2.59 -16.46 10.97
C SER A 76 1.83 -17.79 11.01
N VAL A 77 0.56 -17.78 10.62
CA VAL A 77 -0.19 -19.03 10.40
C VAL A 77 0.42 -19.79 9.21
N PRO A 78 0.92 -21.02 9.40
CA PRO A 78 1.53 -21.76 8.30
C PRO A 78 0.52 -22.09 7.20
N TYR A 79 0.92 -21.95 5.94
CA TYR A 79 0.15 -22.38 4.77
C TYR A 79 0.86 -23.52 4.06
N LYS A 80 0.10 -24.42 3.44
CA LYS A 80 0.65 -25.55 2.71
C LYS A 80 0.72 -25.23 1.23
N ASP A 81 1.89 -25.36 0.62
CA ASP A 81 2.07 -25.39 -0.84
C ASP A 81 2.98 -26.58 -1.18
N GLY A 82 2.57 -27.38 -2.16
CA GLY A 82 3.22 -28.65 -2.47
C GLY A 82 3.30 -29.58 -1.26
N ASN A 83 4.52 -30.03 -0.96
CA ASN A 83 4.80 -30.92 0.17
C ASN A 83 5.14 -30.17 1.45
N TYR A 84 5.29 -28.85 1.44
CA TYR A 84 5.76 -28.09 2.60
C TYR A 84 4.70 -27.17 3.19
N TRP A 85 4.82 -26.95 4.49
CA TRP A 85 4.15 -25.86 5.20
C TRP A 85 5.14 -24.72 5.36
N TYR A 86 4.80 -23.53 4.86
CA TYR A 86 5.63 -22.34 4.89
C TYR A 86 5.10 -21.33 5.90
N TYR A 87 6.02 -20.65 6.59
CA TYR A 87 5.71 -19.63 7.59
C TYR A 87 6.93 -18.76 7.88
N TYR A 88 6.71 -17.69 8.64
CA TYR A 88 7.78 -16.91 9.26
C TYR A 88 7.56 -16.79 10.75
N ARG A 89 8.64 -16.58 11.50
CA ARG A 89 8.60 -16.36 12.95
C ARG A 89 9.60 -15.31 13.40
N TYR A 90 9.34 -14.71 14.55
CA TYR A 90 10.23 -13.82 15.26
C TYR A 90 10.65 -14.50 16.56
N GLU A 91 11.92 -14.32 16.93
CA GLU A 91 12.46 -14.77 18.20
C GLU A 91 12.51 -13.60 19.18
N GLN A 92 12.46 -13.90 20.48
CA GLN A 92 12.59 -12.88 21.50
C GLN A 92 13.94 -12.16 21.37
N GLY A 93 13.91 -10.83 21.33
CA GLY A 93 15.11 -10.01 21.11
C GLY A 93 15.66 -10.01 19.68
N GLY A 94 15.05 -10.75 18.74
CA GLY A 94 15.36 -10.65 17.32
C GLY A 94 14.67 -9.46 16.68
N GLU A 95 15.35 -8.78 15.76
CA GLU A 95 14.84 -7.59 15.06
C GLU A 95 14.20 -7.97 13.70
N TYR A 96 14.51 -9.16 13.18
CA TYR A 96 14.12 -9.61 11.84
C TYR A 96 13.44 -11.00 11.87
N PRO A 97 12.58 -11.31 10.87
CA PRO A 97 11.94 -12.61 10.79
C PRO A 97 12.92 -13.73 10.39
N ILE A 98 12.59 -14.94 10.80
CA ILE A 98 13.16 -16.18 10.31
C ILE A 98 12.11 -16.81 9.38
N TYR A 99 12.47 -17.05 8.13
CA TYR A 99 11.64 -17.73 7.14
C TYR A 99 11.92 -19.22 7.18
N ALA A 100 10.87 -20.02 7.39
CA ALA A 100 11.00 -21.43 7.69
C ALA A 100 9.91 -22.25 7.00
N ARG A 101 10.15 -23.57 6.94
CA ARG A 101 9.19 -24.53 6.41
C ARG A 101 9.22 -25.86 7.16
N LYS A 102 8.17 -26.65 7.02
CA LYS A 102 8.05 -28.01 7.59
C LYS A 102 7.53 -28.99 6.55
N TYR A 103 8.16 -30.16 6.45
CA TYR A 103 7.81 -31.16 5.43
C TYR A 103 6.57 -31.97 5.81
N GLN A 104 5.57 -31.98 4.92
CA GLN A 104 4.28 -32.68 4.95
C GLN A 104 3.33 -32.34 6.10
N THR A 105 3.83 -32.23 7.33
CA THR A 105 3.08 -32.05 8.56
C THR A 105 3.68 -30.92 9.40
N LEU A 106 2.85 -30.24 10.19
CA LEU A 106 3.27 -29.20 11.12
C LEU A 106 4.07 -29.72 12.33
N ASP A 107 4.04 -31.03 12.57
CA ASP A 107 4.83 -31.71 13.61
C ASP A 107 6.23 -32.09 13.12
N ALA A 108 6.53 -31.95 11.82
CA ALA A 108 7.86 -32.21 11.28
C ALA A 108 8.89 -31.21 11.81
N GLU A 109 10.17 -31.61 11.74
CA GLU A 109 11.29 -30.73 12.07
C GLU A 109 11.26 -29.48 11.18
N GLU A 110 11.61 -28.34 11.78
CA GLU A 110 11.69 -27.06 11.08
C GLU A 110 12.94 -27.00 10.19
N GLU A 111 12.77 -26.62 8.93
CA GLU A 111 13.85 -26.25 8.01
C GLU A 111 13.90 -24.72 7.89
N ILE A 112 15.00 -24.09 8.32
CA ILE A 112 15.22 -22.65 8.17
C ILE A 112 15.64 -22.36 6.72
N MET A 113 14.81 -21.60 6.00
CA MET A 113 15.13 -21.14 4.66
C MET A 113 16.07 -19.93 4.73
N LEU A 114 15.70 -18.88 5.47
CA LEU A 114 16.51 -17.68 5.69
C LEU A 114 16.39 -17.20 7.13
N ASN A 115 17.52 -16.88 7.78
CA ASN A 115 17.56 -16.18 9.06
C ASN A 115 18.03 -14.74 8.82
N LEU A 116 17.10 -13.78 8.82
CA LEU A 116 17.46 -12.41 8.49
C LEU A 116 18.25 -11.72 9.62
N ASN A 117 18.21 -12.23 10.86
CA ASN A 117 19.04 -11.69 11.94
C ASN A 117 20.53 -11.96 11.68
N GLU A 118 20.86 -13.15 11.15
CA GLU A 118 22.23 -13.51 10.74
C GLU A 118 22.67 -12.72 9.50
N LEU A 119 21.79 -12.59 8.50
CA LEU A 119 22.10 -11.87 7.27
C LEU A 119 22.25 -10.35 7.48
N ALA A 120 21.56 -9.79 8.48
CA ALA A 120 21.64 -8.38 8.81
C ALA A 120 22.87 -7.99 9.64
N GLU A 121 23.68 -8.95 10.11
CA GLU A 121 24.84 -8.64 10.97
C GLU A 121 25.80 -7.65 10.29
N GLY A 122 26.12 -6.56 11.01
CA GLY A 122 27.01 -5.51 10.53
C GLY A 122 26.37 -4.49 9.58
N GLN A 123 25.08 -4.66 9.24
CA GLN A 123 24.35 -3.71 8.40
C GLN A 123 23.61 -2.67 9.25
N SER A 124 23.61 -1.40 8.82
CA SER A 124 22.81 -0.34 9.46
C SER A 124 21.31 -0.43 9.11
N TYR A 125 20.99 -1.10 8.01
CA TYR A 125 19.66 -1.41 7.54
C TYR A 125 19.70 -2.75 6.83
N TYR A 126 18.65 -3.56 6.98
CA TYR A 126 18.52 -4.80 6.23
C TYR A 126 17.05 -5.11 5.95
N ASN A 127 16.76 -5.54 4.73
CA ASN A 127 15.47 -6.08 4.34
C ASN A 127 15.71 -7.24 3.36
N ALA A 128 14.95 -8.33 3.51
CA ALA A 128 14.91 -9.37 2.50
C ALA A 128 13.47 -9.82 2.26
N THR A 129 13.19 -10.22 1.02
CA THR A 129 11.85 -10.67 0.62
C THR A 129 11.59 -12.09 1.14
N PHE A 130 10.32 -12.44 1.36
CA PHE A 130 9.98 -13.86 1.54
C PHE A 130 10.40 -14.63 0.28
N PRO A 131 10.98 -15.85 0.39
CA PRO A 131 11.57 -16.49 -0.77
C PRO A 131 10.52 -17.09 -1.70
N GLU A 132 10.75 -16.96 -3.00
CA GLU A 132 10.03 -17.69 -4.06
C GLU A 132 10.71 -19.05 -4.27
N ILE A 133 9.95 -20.14 -4.19
CA ILE A 133 10.48 -21.50 -4.11
C ILE A 133 10.29 -22.23 -5.46
N SER A 134 11.32 -22.95 -5.91
CA SER A 134 11.25 -23.78 -7.11
C SER A 134 10.27 -24.96 -6.96
N ASP A 135 9.75 -25.52 -8.05
CA ASP A 135 8.75 -26.61 -8.02
C ASP A 135 9.25 -27.90 -7.35
N ASN A 136 10.56 -28.17 -7.42
CA ASN A 136 11.19 -29.29 -6.72
C ASN A 136 11.40 -29.00 -5.22
N GLU A 137 11.09 -27.78 -4.77
CA GLU A 137 11.17 -27.35 -3.37
C GLU A 137 12.60 -27.38 -2.82
N GLU A 138 13.60 -27.19 -3.67
CA GLU A 138 15.02 -27.27 -3.28
C GLU A 138 15.76 -25.92 -3.36
N ILE A 139 15.22 -24.93 -4.06
CA ILE A 139 15.91 -23.67 -4.33
C ILE A 139 15.00 -22.50 -3.97
N ALA A 140 15.55 -21.55 -3.23
CA ALA A 140 14.90 -20.29 -2.87
C ALA A 140 15.52 -19.12 -3.63
N ALA A 141 14.69 -18.30 -4.27
CA ALA A 141 15.04 -17.00 -4.82
C ALA A 141 14.54 -15.89 -3.88
N PHE A 142 15.41 -14.93 -3.51
CA PHE A 142 15.04 -13.83 -2.63
C PHE A 142 15.82 -12.55 -2.97
N GLY A 143 15.21 -11.39 -2.73
CA GLY A 143 15.89 -10.09 -2.84
C GLY A 143 16.41 -9.62 -1.49
N GLU A 144 17.59 -8.99 -1.45
CA GLU A 144 18.13 -8.28 -0.28
C GLU A 144 18.32 -6.78 -0.57
N ASP A 145 17.98 -5.91 0.39
CA ASP A 145 18.22 -4.45 0.37
C ASP A 145 18.91 -4.05 1.68
N THR A 146 20.06 -3.40 1.58
CA THR A 146 20.90 -2.97 2.72
C THR A 146 20.90 -1.46 2.94
N VAL A 147 20.17 -0.70 2.12
CA VAL A 147 20.17 0.77 2.13
C VAL A 147 18.78 1.41 2.13
N SER A 148 17.71 0.60 2.12
CA SER A 148 16.31 1.04 2.16
C SER A 148 15.87 1.82 0.90
N ARG A 149 16.48 1.51 -0.25
CA ARG A 149 16.16 2.17 -1.52
C ARG A 149 15.15 1.39 -2.37
N ARG A 150 14.72 0.20 -1.91
CA ARG A 150 13.85 -0.73 -2.66
C ARG A 150 14.45 -1.09 -4.02
N LEU A 151 15.77 -1.21 -4.03
CA LEU A 151 16.59 -1.63 -5.15
C LEU A 151 17.35 -2.87 -4.65
N TYR A 152 16.79 -4.03 -4.95
CA TYR A 152 17.20 -5.29 -4.33
C TYR A 152 18.35 -5.92 -5.12
N THR A 153 19.12 -6.77 -4.42
CA THR A 153 19.98 -7.76 -5.06
C THR A 153 19.28 -9.11 -4.99
N LEU A 154 18.96 -9.72 -6.13
CA LEU A 154 18.41 -11.07 -6.20
C LEU A 154 19.51 -12.10 -5.95
N ARG A 155 19.24 -13.01 -5.01
CA ARG A 155 20.12 -14.08 -4.53
C ARG A 155 19.38 -15.42 -4.58
N PHE A 156 20.15 -16.51 -4.66
CA PHE A 156 19.61 -17.87 -4.63
C PHE A 156 20.25 -18.70 -3.52
N LYS A 157 19.45 -19.55 -2.88
CA LYS A 157 19.90 -20.48 -1.84
C LYS A 157 19.46 -21.90 -2.14
N ASN A 158 20.39 -22.85 -2.07
CA ASN A 158 20.06 -24.26 -2.06
C ASN A 158 19.59 -24.65 -0.65
N LEU A 159 18.32 -25.07 -0.53
CA LEU A 159 17.69 -25.38 0.75
C LEU A 159 18.08 -26.75 1.30
N LYS A 160 18.69 -27.63 0.47
CA LYS A 160 19.23 -28.92 0.93
C LYS A 160 20.62 -28.78 1.54
N THR A 161 21.48 -27.98 0.94
CA THR A 161 22.86 -27.77 1.44
C THR A 161 22.97 -26.59 2.40
N GLY A 162 22.05 -25.63 2.33
CA GLY A 162 22.11 -24.37 3.06
C GLY A 162 23.04 -23.33 2.43
N GLU A 163 23.67 -23.65 1.30
CA GLU A 163 24.64 -22.80 0.62
C GLU A 163 23.96 -21.78 -0.30
N LEU A 164 24.49 -20.56 -0.33
CA LEU A 164 24.13 -19.56 -1.33
C LEU A 164 24.83 -19.88 -2.64
N TYR A 165 24.12 -19.69 -3.74
CA TYR A 165 24.73 -19.69 -5.07
C TYR A 165 25.65 -18.46 -5.21
N PRO A 166 26.73 -18.56 -6.01
CA PRO A 166 27.70 -17.48 -6.15
C PRO A 166 27.16 -16.27 -6.92
N GLU A 167 26.18 -16.47 -7.80
CA GLU A 167 25.52 -15.38 -8.53
C GLU A 167 24.71 -14.46 -7.61
N ALA A 168 24.77 -13.16 -7.93
CA ALA A 168 24.01 -12.10 -7.30
C ALA A 168 23.66 -11.07 -8.39
N ILE A 169 22.38 -10.75 -8.51
CA ILE A 169 21.86 -9.89 -9.58
C ILE A 169 21.40 -8.58 -8.96
N PRO A 170 22.12 -7.46 -9.14
CA PRO A 170 21.76 -6.19 -8.54
C PRO A 170 20.60 -5.51 -9.29
N ASP A 171 20.08 -4.44 -8.71
CA ASP A 171 19.10 -3.54 -9.32
C ASP A 171 17.76 -4.21 -9.68
N THR A 172 17.29 -5.15 -8.86
CA THR A 172 16.04 -5.88 -9.11
C THR A 172 14.87 -5.35 -8.30
N GLU A 173 13.66 -5.63 -8.78
CA GLU A 173 12.43 -5.46 -7.99
C GLU A 173 12.33 -6.56 -6.93
N GLY A 174 11.95 -6.17 -5.71
CA GLY A 174 11.82 -7.10 -4.60
C GLY A 174 10.57 -7.97 -4.75
N GLY A 175 10.73 -9.29 -4.72
CA GLY A 175 9.61 -10.24 -4.60
C GLY A 175 8.83 -10.47 -5.89
N ASN A 176 9.29 -9.92 -7.01
CA ASN A 176 8.74 -10.15 -8.35
C ASN A 176 9.64 -11.11 -9.12
N TYR A 177 9.58 -12.39 -8.73
CA TYR A 177 10.37 -13.47 -9.31
C TYR A 177 9.44 -14.60 -9.75
N ALA A 178 9.78 -15.30 -10.82
CA ALA A 178 9.01 -16.47 -11.27
C ALA A 178 9.93 -17.60 -11.71
N TRP A 179 9.82 -18.76 -11.05
CA TRP A 179 10.47 -19.99 -11.50
C TRP A 179 9.78 -20.58 -12.71
N ALA A 180 10.56 -21.06 -13.68
CA ALA A 180 10.10 -22.01 -14.66
C ALA A 180 9.94 -23.41 -14.06
N GLU A 181 9.27 -24.30 -14.78
CA GLU A 181 9.03 -25.68 -14.35
C GLU A 181 10.32 -26.53 -14.32
N ASP A 182 11.38 -26.09 -15.01
CA ASP A 182 12.66 -26.79 -15.09
C ASP A 182 13.52 -26.73 -13.81
N ASN A 183 13.12 -25.93 -12.81
CA ASN A 183 13.86 -25.67 -11.56
C ASN A 183 15.27 -25.11 -11.77
N GLN A 184 15.51 -24.48 -12.91
CA GLN A 184 16.82 -23.94 -13.30
C GLN A 184 16.71 -22.51 -13.82
N THR A 185 15.60 -22.18 -14.49
CA THR A 185 15.36 -20.88 -15.08
C THR A 185 14.47 -20.03 -14.18
N VAL A 186 14.87 -18.77 -13.97
CA VAL A 186 14.12 -17.79 -13.18
C VAL A 186 13.99 -16.49 -13.95
N PHE A 187 12.83 -15.86 -13.85
CA PHE A 187 12.57 -14.55 -14.42
C PHE A 187 12.55 -13.50 -13.30
N TYR A 188 13.05 -12.31 -13.59
CA TYR A 188 13.08 -11.19 -12.65
C TYR A 188 12.87 -9.85 -13.35
N ILE A 189 12.39 -8.87 -12.58
CA ILE A 189 12.29 -7.48 -13.05
C ILE A 189 13.56 -6.72 -12.66
N ARG A 190 14.16 -6.03 -13.63
CA ARG A 190 15.25 -5.08 -13.42
C ARG A 190 14.70 -3.64 -13.37
N LYS A 191 15.26 -2.86 -12.47
CA LYS A 191 14.91 -1.46 -12.24
C LYS A 191 15.94 -0.51 -12.82
N ASP A 192 15.49 0.68 -13.20
CA ASP A 192 16.37 1.80 -13.47
C ASP A 192 16.92 2.37 -12.14
N PRO A 193 18.24 2.48 -11.92
CA PRO A 193 18.79 2.96 -10.66
C PRO A 193 18.54 4.45 -10.36
N GLU A 194 18.15 5.25 -11.35
CA GLU A 194 17.83 6.67 -11.22
C GLU A 194 16.34 6.86 -10.93
N THR A 195 15.46 6.37 -11.80
CA THR A 195 14.00 6.53 -11.65
C THR A 195 13.37 5.54 -10.69
N LEU A 196 14.06 4.43 -10.39
CA LEU A 196 13.58 3.31 -9.57
C LEU A 196 12.36 2.60 -10.13
N LEU A 197 12.06 2.76 -11.42
CA LEU A 197 10.99 2.03 -12.11
C LEU A 197 11.51 0.67 -12.60
N GLY A 198 10.72 -0.38 -12.38
CA GLY A 198 10.93 -1.68 -13.01
C GLY A 198 10.47 -1.63 -14.47
N TYR A 199 11.39 -1.80 -15.42
CA TYR A 199 11.12 -1.58 -16.85
C TYR A 199 11.56 -2.73 -17.75
N GLN A 200 12.35 -3.68 -17.24
CA GLN A 200 12.79 -4.85 -18.01
C GLN A 200 12.53 -6.15 -17.26
N VAL A 201 12.11 -7.17 -17.99
CA VAL A 201 12.07 -8.55 -17.51
C VAL A 201 13.21 -9.33 -18.15
N TRP A 202 13.99 -9.98 -17.30
CA TRP A 202 15.17 -10.75 -17.68
C TRP A 202 14.99 -12.21 -17.29
N ARG A 203 15.62 -13.10 -18.05
CA ARG A 203 15.70 -14.53 -17.79
C ARG A 203 17.11 -14.91 -17.37
N HIS A 204 17.24 -15.47 -16.17
CA HIS A 204 18.47 -16.02 -15.63
C HIS A 204 18.43 -17.55 -15.59
N VAL A 205 19.59 -18.17 -15.85
CA VAL A 205 19.79 -19.63 -15.73
C VAL A 205 20.76 -19.87 -14.57
N LEU A 206 20.31 -20.60 -13.55
CA LEU A 206 21.13 -20.88 -12.36
C LEU A 206 22.50 -21.47 -12.73
N GLY A 207 23.54 -20.99 -12.04
CA GLY A 207 24.93 -21.38 -12.24
C GLY A 207 25.64 -20.70 -13.42
N THR A 208 24.98 -19.78 -14.12
CA THR A 208 25.58 -18.95 -15.17
C THR A 208 25.92 -17.55 -14.65
N SER A 209 26.75 -16.79 -15.37
CA SER A 209 26.99 -15.39 -15.02
C SER A 209 25.73 -14.55 -15.29
N PRO A 210 25.34 -13.61 -14.40
CA PRO A 210 24.26 -12.66 -14.69
C PRO A 210 24.48 -11.82 -15.97
N THR A 211 25.71 -11.75 -16.47
CA THR A 211 26.00 -11.07 -17.75
C THR A 211 25.56 -11.87 -18.98
N GLU A 212 25.19 -13.14 -18.80
CA GLU A 212 24.65 -14.03 -19.84
C GLU A 212 23.11 -14.03 -19.85
N ASP A 213 22.46 -13.31 -18.92
CA ASP A 213 21.02 -13.20 -18.82
C ASP A 213 20.42 -12.62 -20.11
N VAL A 214 19.21 -13.09 -20.44
CA VAL A 214 18.52 -12.70 -21.67
C VAL A 214 17.37 -11.76 -21.33
N LEU A 215 17.36 -10.57 -21.92
CA LEU A 215 16.22 -9.66 -21.91
C LEU A 215 15.05 -10.31 -22.66
N VAL A 216 13.90 -10.47 -22.00
CA VAL A 216 12.70 -11.10 -22.58
C VAL A 216 11.54 -10.14 -22.78
N PHE A 217 11.54 -9.01 -22.08
CA PHE A 217 10.54 -7.95 -22.25
C PHE A 217 11.12 -6.62 -21.75
N GLU A 218 10.80 -5.53 -22.45
CA GLU A 218 11.12 -4.16 -22.05
C GLU A 218 9.87 -3.31 -22.24
N GLU A 219 9.51 -2.55 -21.21
CA GLU A 219 8.45 -1.57 -21.27
C GLU A 219 9.06 -0.21 -21.63
N GLU A 220 8.70 0.29 -22.81
CA GLU A 220 9.26 1.53 -23.35
C GLU A 220 8.58 2.79 -22.77
N ASP A 221 7.38 2.65 -22.20
CA ASP A 221 6.63 3.75 -21.59
C ASP A 221 6.78 3.73 -20.05
N ASP A 222 7.51 4.70 -19.52
CA ASP A 222 7.83 4.82 -18.09
C ASP A 222 6.62 5.13 -17.18
N GLN A 223 5.43 5.26 -17.75
CA GLN A 223 4.17 5.36 -17.00
C GLN A 223 3.62 3.99 -16.57
N PHE A 224 4.18 2.90 -17.10
CA PHE A 224 3.74 1.55 -16.81
C PHE A 224 4.58 0.90 -15.71
N TYR A 225 3.91 0.20 -14.81
CA TYR A 225 4.50 -0.60 -13.75
C TYR A 225 4.46 -2.07 -14.15
N LEU A 226 5.60 -2.73 -13.99
CA LEU A 226 5.72 -4.16 -14.24
C LEU A 226 5.47 -4.98 -12.99
N GLY A 227 4.70 -6.06 -13.14
CA GLY A 227 4.57 -7.15 -12.18
C GLY A 227 4.97 -8.47 -12.84
N LEU A 228 5.54 -9.37 -12.05
CA LEU A 228 6.01 -10.67 -12.54
C LEU A 228 5.72 -11.76 -11.51
N HIS A 229 5.00 -12.80 -11.94
CA HIS A 229 4.66 -13.92 -11.06
C HIS A 229 4.37 -15.18 -11.86
N ARG A 230 4.42 -16.33 -11.19
CA ARG A 230 3.86 -17.58 -11.70
C ARG A 230 2.40 -17.69 -11.27
N MET A 231 1.49 -17.96 -12.21
CA MET A 231 0.08 -18.12 -11.90
C MET A 231 -0.15 -19.34 -10.99
N LYS A 232 -1.21 -19.31 -10.16
CA LYS A 232 -1.58 -20.40 -9.23
C LYS A 232 -1.68 -21.79 -9.89
N SER A 233 -2.11 -21.86 -11.15
CA SER A 233 -2.14 -23.10 -11.95
C SER A 233 -0.77 -23.68 -12.29
N LYS A 234 0.32 -22.96 -11.99
CA LYS A 234 1.72 -23.25 -12.32
C LYS A 234 2.04 -23.35 -13.82
N LYS A 235 1.03 -23.29 -14.68
CA LYS A 235 1.14 -23.43 -16.14
C LYS A 235 1.76 -22.22 -16.83
N TYR A 236 1.51 -21.01 -16.30
CA TYR A 236 1.93 -19.76 -16.90
C TYR A 236 2.77 -18.90 -15.95
N ILE A 237 3.79 -18.28 -16.52
CA ILE A 237 4.46 -17.09 -15.98
C ILE A 237 3.81 -15.88 -16.65
N ALA A 238 3.49 -14.86 -15.85
CA ALA A 238 2.79 -13.69 -16.30
C ALA A 238 3.59 -12.42 -16.00
N ILE A 239 3.77 -11.60 -17.04
CA ILE A 239 4.19 -10.20 -16.91
C ILE A 239 2.91 -9.37 -16.97
N SER A 240 2.63 -8.58 -15.95
CA SER A 240 1.60 -7.53 -16.01
C SER A 240 2.28 -6.19 -16.26
N SER A 241 1.86 -5.47 -17.29
CA SER A 241 2.22 -4.08 -17.53
C SER A 241 0.97 -3.22 -17.28
N ASP A 242 0.98 -2.40 -16.24
CA ASP A 242 -0.17 -1.63 -15.77
C ASP A 242 0.13 -0.13 -15.70
N GLN A 243 -0.75 0.70 -16.25
CA GLN A 243 -0.68 2.16 -16.16
C GLN A 243 -1.68 2.68 -15.12
N ASN A 244 -1.47 2.36 -13.83
CA ASN A 244 -2.22 2.90 -12.69
C ASN A 244 -3.75 2.98 -12.90
N GLY A 245 -4.33 1.85 -13.35
CA GLY A 245 -5.77 1.74 -13.60
C GLY A 245 -6.31 2.52 -14.80
N VAL A 246 -5.45 2.90 -15.75
CA VAL A 246 -5.84 3.44 -17.06
C VAL A 246 -5.94 2.32 -18.09
N MET A 247 -4.95 1.45 -18.15
CA MET A 247 -4.95 0.26 -18.99
C MET A 247 -3.94 -0.77 -18.50
N THR A 248 -4.19 -2.03 -18.85
CA THR A 248 -3.34 -3.16 -18.47
C THR A 248 -3.04 -4.02 -19.69
N GLU A 249 -1.88 -4.66 -19.71
CA GLU A 249 -1.54 -5.76 -20.60
C GLU A 249 -0.92 -6.89 -19.80
N TYR A 250 -1.38 -8.12 -20.05
CA TYR A 250 -0.74 -9.33 -19.54
C TYR A 250 -0.01 -10.01 -20.68
N LEU A 251 1.28 -10.30 -20.49
CA LEU A 251 2.03 -11.19 -21.37
C LEU A 251 2.24 -12.53 -20.66
N LEU A 252 1.96 -13.63 -21.34
CA LEU A 252 2.00 -14.98 -20.80
C LEU A 252 3.09 -15.80 -21.48
N LEU A 253 3.81 -16.58 -20.69
CA LEU A 253 4.76 -17.59 -21.13
C LEU A 253 4.39 -18.92 -20.45
N ARG A 254 4.41 -20.03 -21.18
CA ARG A 254 4.26 -21.34 -20.54
C ARG A 254 5.50 -21.67 -19.73
N ALA A 255 5.29 -22.09 -18.48
CA ALA A 255 6.38 -22.37 -17.54
C ALA A 255 7.24 -23.60 -17.95
N ASP A 256 6.70 -24.51 -18.78
CA ASP A 256 7.40 -25.69 -19.31
C ASP A 256 8.25 -25.41 -20.56
N THR A 257 8.15 -24.21 -21.14
CA THR A 257 8.95 -23.77 -22.29
C THR A 257 9.63 -22.43 -21.98
N PRO A 258 10.54 -22.35 -20.98
CA PRO A 258 11.08 -21.08 -20.48
C PRO A 258 11.97 -20.31 -21.46
N THR A 259 12.33 -20.95 -22.59
CA THR A 259 13.08 -20.30 -23.67
C THR A 259 12.20 -19.74 -24.79
N ALA A 260 10.89 -19.97 -24.73
CA ALA A 260 9.94 -19.39 -25.68
C ALA A 260 9.69 -17.90 -25.38
N GLU A 261 9.03 -17.22 -26.31
CA GLU A 261 8.67 -15.81 -26.19
C GLU A 261 7.40 -15.63 -25.34
N PHE A 262 7.34 -14.51 -24.62
CA PHE A 262 6.10 -14.06 -23.99
C PHE A 262 5.09 -13.62 -25.05
N THR A 263 3.83 -14.00 -24.88
CA THR A 263 2.74 -13.64 -25.80
C THR A 263 1.68 -12.83 -25.08
N SER A 264 1.25 -11.72 -25.68
CA SER A 264 0.16 -10.89 -25.15
C SER A 264 -1.12 -11.72 -25.02
N PHE A 265 -1.73 -11.69 -23.84
CA PHE A 265 -3.07 -12.22 -23.59
C PHE A 265 -4.11 -11.39 -24.33
N LEU A 266 -4.04 -10.07 -24.16
CA LEU A 266 -4.85 -9.12 -24.88
C LEU A 266 -4.05 -7.81 -24.96
N PRO A 267 -3.78 -7.27 -26.16
CA PRO A 267 -3.05 -6.02 -26.28
C PRO A 267 -3.73 -4.88 -25.52
N ARG A 268 -2.94 -4.02 -24.85
CA ARG A 268 -3.45 -2.89 -24.07
C ARG A 268 -4.36 -1.98 -24.89
N GLN A 269 -5.43 -1.51 -24.26
CA GLN A 269 -6.32 -0.49 -24.81
C GLN A 269 -6.59 0.55 -23.71
N ARG A 270 -6.39 1.84 -24.03
CA ARG A 270 -6.67 2.93 -23.07
C ARG A 270 -8.11 2.86 -22.55
N GLY A 271 -8.27 2.90 -21.23
CA GLY A 271 -9.54 2.77 -20.53
C GLY A 271 -9.94 1.32 -20.21
N HIS A 272 -9.14 0.32 -20.62
CA HIS A 272 -9.41 -1.10 -20.36
C HIS A 272 -8.41 -1.67 -19.34
N GLU A 273 -8.90 -1.84 -18.11
CA GLU A 273 -8.19 -2.50 -17.02
C GLU A 273 -8.73 -3.93 -16.88
N TYR A 274 -7.83 -4.89 -16.69
CA TYR A 274 -8.19 -6.26 -16.41
C TYR A 274 -7.11 -7.00 -15.63
N SER A 275 -7.49 -8.03 -14.89
CA SER A 275 -6.58 -9.02 -14.30
C SER A 275 -7.01 -10.44 -14.69
N VAL A 276 -6.05 -11.36 -14.76
CA VAL A 276 -6.26 -12.71 -15.32
C VAL A 276 -5.83 -13.80 -14.34
N ASP A 277 -6.73 -14.74 -14.09
CA ASP A 277 -6.45 -15.99 -13.39
C ASP A 277 -6.62 -17.18 -14.33
N HIS A 278 -5.71 -18.14 -14.30
CA HIS A 278 -5.81 -19.38 -15.08
C HIS A 278 -6.23 -20.55 -14.19
N PHE A 279 -7.24 -21.30 -14.64
CA PHE A 279 -7.68 -22.54 -13.98
C PHE A 279 -8.06 -23.59 -15.03
N GLU A 280 -7.46 -24.77 -14.95
CA GLU A 280 -7.65 -25.89 -15.90
C GLU A 280 -7.45 -25.49 -17.38
N ASP A 281 -8.54 -25.28 -18.12
CA ASP A 281 -8.59 -25.03 -19.56
C ASP A 281 -9.14 -23.64 -19.93
N ARG A 282 -9.24 -22.74 -18.94
CA ARG A 282 -9.85 -21.43 -19.09
C ARG A 282 -9.13 -20.35 -18.30
N PHE A 283 -9.42 -19.11 -18.69
CA PHE A 283 -9.09 -17.93 -17.93
C PHE A 283 -10.35 -17.31 -17.31
N TYR A 284 -10.18 -16.81 -16.09
CA TYR A 284 -11.08 -15.89 -15.42
C TYR A 284 -10.51 -14.49 -15.55
N ILE A 285 -11.34 -13.53 -15.94
CA ILE A 285 -10.93 -12.16 -16.22
C ILE A 285 -11.80 -11.20 -15.41
N ARG A 286 -11.21 -10.56 -14.39
CA ARG A 286 -11.80 -9.38 -13.77
C ARG A 286 -11.53 -8.21 -14.69
N THR A 287 -12.57 -7.53 -15.20
CA THR A 287 -12.39 -6.48 -16.21
C THR A 287 -13.41 -5.36 -16.13
N ASN A 288 -13.00 -4.16 -16.52
CA ASN A 288 -13.89 -2.99 -16.70
C ASN A 288 -14.45 -2.85 -18.13
N LEU A 289 -14.25 -3.86 -18.99
CA LEU A 289 -14.70 -3.86 -20.38
C LEU A 289 -16.20 -3.48 -20.51
N ASN A 290 -16.56 -2.82 -21.60
CA ASN A 290 -17.94 -2.41 -21.92
C ASN A 290 -18.58 -1.49 -20.85
N GLY A 291 -17.78 -0.66 -20.19
CA GLY A 291 -18.26 0.35 -19.22
C GLY A 291 -18.52 -0.22 -17.82
N ALA A 292 -17.98 -1.39 -17.51
CA ALA A 292 -18.06 -1.98 -16.17
C ALA A 292 -17.07 -1.29 -15.21
N PHE A 293 -17.25 0.00 -14.92
CA PHE A 293 -16.28 0.79 -14.13
C PHE A 293 -16.00 0.23 -12.73
N ASN A 294 -16.96 -0.50 -12.14
CA ASN A 294 -16.77 -1.25 -10.89
C ASN A 294 -16.40 -2.72 -11.09
N PHE A 295 -15.92 -3.04 -12.29
CA PHE A 295 -15.50 -4.34 -12.78
C PHE A 295 -16.63 -5.37 -12.84
N CYS A 296 -16.37 -6.40 -13.63
CA CYS A 296 -17.17 -7.61 -13.75
C CYS A 296 -16.23 -8.81 -13.86
N LEU A 297 -16.74 -10.03 -13.69
CA LEU A 297 -15.98 -11.24 -13.97
C LEU A 297 -16.49 -11.87 -15.26
N MET A 298 -15.57 -12.14 -16.16
CA MET A 298 -15.80 -12.94 -17.35
C MET A 298 -14.92 -14.20 -17.30
N GLN A 299 -15.24 -15.18 -18.15
CA GLN A 299 -14.40 -16.34 -18.40
C GLN A 299 -14.28 -16.61 -19.90
N VAL A 300 -13.20 -17.25 -20.31
CA VAL A 300 -12.98 -17.65 -21.71
C VAL A 300 -12.12 -18.91 -21.77
N ALA A 301 -12.36 -19.77 -22.77
CA ALA A 301 -11.49 -20.90 -23.03
C ALA A 301 -10.08 -20.41 -23.41
N GLU A 302 -9.05 -21.13 -22.98
CA GLU A 302 -7.64 -20.75 -23.18
C GLU A 302 -7.30 -20.44 -24.64
N ALA A 303 -7.77 -21.25 -25.59
CA ALA A 303 -7.49 -21.05 -27.02
C ALA A 303 -8.22 -19.84 -27.64
N ALA A 304 -9.21 -19.27 -26.96
CA ALA A 304 -10.06 -18.17 -27.45
C ALA A 304 -9.84 -16.85 -26.70
N HIS A 305 -8.83 -16.78 -25.83
CA HIS A 305 -8.66 -15.67 -24.90
C HIS A 305 -8.52 -14.29 -25.57
N ALA A 306 -7.87 -14.20 -26.73
CA ALA A 306 -7.69 -12.95 -27.46
C ALA A 306 -8.95 -12.40 -28.15
N ASP A 307 -10.04 -13.20 -28.26
CA ASP A 307 -11.31 -12.75 -28.83
C ASP A 307 -12.29 -12.38 -27.71
N THR A 308 -12.36 -11.09 -27.39
CA THR A 308 -13.25 -10.56 -26.34
C THR A 308 -14.74 -10.82 -26.62
N THR A 309 -15.13 -11.15 -27.85
CA THR A 309 -16.52 -11.54 -28.17
C THR A 309 -16.87 -12.95 -27.68
N GLN A 310 -15.86 -13.79 -27.41
CA GLN A 310 -16.05 -15.13 -26.84
C GLN A 310 -16.12 -15.11 -25.30
N TRP A 311 -15.80 -13.98 -24.66
CA TRP A 311 -15.79 -13.85 -23.21
C TRP A 311 -17.22 -13.96 -22.67
N GLN A 312 -17.41 -14.86 -21.71
CA GLN A 312 -18.71 -15.14 -21.10
C GLN A 312 -18.79 -14.52 -19.72
N VAL A 313 -19.83 -13.74 -19.47
CA VAL A 313 -20.04 -13.09 -18.16
C VAL A 313 -20.36 -14.14 -17.09
N VAL A 314 -19.58 -14.13 -16.01
CA VAL A 314 -19.78 -14.93 -14.80
C VAL A 314 -20.46 -14.08 -13.73
N ILE A 315 -19.91 -12.90 -13.44
CA ILE A 315 -20.49 -11.91 -12.51
C ILE A 315 -20.67 -10.61 -13.28
N ARG A 316 -21.90 -10.10 -13.30
CA ARG A 316 -22.22 -8.83 -13.98
C ARG A 316 -21.71 -7.63 -13.18
N HIS A 317 -21.44 -6.55 -13.90
CA HIS A 317 -21.20 -5.23 -13.31
C HIS A 317 -22.39 -4.78 -12.46
N ARG A 318 -22.09 -4.11 -11.34
CA ARG A 318 -23.04 -3.45 -10.43
C ARG A 318 -22.51 -2.06 -10.11
N GLU A 319 -23.36 -1.04 -10.21
CA GLU A 319 -22.95 0.36 -10.05
C GLU A 319 -22.54 0.68 -8.60
N GLU A 320 -23.12 -0.04 -7.64
CA GLU A 320 -22.98 0.15 -6.20
C GLU A 320 -21.97 -0.80 -5.54
N VAL A 321 -21.44 -1.77 -6.30
CA VAL A 321 -20.51 -2.79 -5.78
C VAL A 321 -19.24 -2.82 -6.61
N TYR A 322 -18.13 -2.38 -6.01
CA TYR A 322 -16.81 -2.50 -6.59
C TYR A 322 -16.29 -3.92 -6.43
N PHE A 323 -16.06 -4.61 -7.53
CA PHE A 323 -15.41 -5.90 -7.53
C PHE A 323 -13.89 -5.69 -7.44
N GLU A 324 -13.31 -6.06 -6.32
CA GLU A 324 -11.89 -5.83 -6.02
C GLU A 324 -11.00 -7.02 -6.39
N GLY A 325 -11.41 -8.26 -6.11
CA GLY A 325 -10.54 -9.41 -6.33
C GLY A 325 -11.26 -10.74 -6.36
N LEU A 326 -10.58 -11.72 -6.96
CA LEU A 326 -11.07 -13.09 -7.14
C LEU A 326 -10.05 -14.05 -6.53
N GLU A 327 -10.56 -15.12 -5.91
CA GLU A 327 -9.79 -16.31 -5.58
C GLU A 327 -10.52 -17.53 -6.15
N VAL A 328 -9.78 -18.36 -6.89
CA VAL A 328 -10.34 -19.49 -7.64
C VAL A 328 -10.01 -20.80 -6.91
N PHE A 329 -11.04 -21.59 -6.66
CA PHE A 329 -10.95 -22.97 -6.19
C PHE A 329 -11.62 -23.90 -7.20
N ARG A 330 -11.37 -25.21 -7.12
CA ARG A 330 -11.96 -26.19 -8.04
C ARG A 330 -13.49 -26.11 -8.10
N ASN A 331 -14.12 -25.98 -6.95
CA ASN A 331 -15.58 -25.99 -6.82
C ASN A 331 -16.18 -24.63 -6.41
N HIS A 332 -15.35 -23.63 -6.11
CA HIS A 332 -15.80 -22.35 -5.59
C HIS A 332 -15.10 -21.18 -6.27
N LEU A 333 -15.80 -20.05 -6.39
CA LEU A 333 -15.20 -18.74 -6.61
C LEU A 333 -15.41 -17.93 -5.34
N VAL A 334 -14.36 -17.31 -4.82
CA VAL A 334 -14.44 -16.40 -3.68
C VAL A 334 -14.14 -15.00 -4.18
N VAL A 335 -15.10 -14.10 -3.98
CA VAL A 335 -15.08 -12.74 -4.52
C VAL A 335 -14.91 -11.76 -3.38
N GLN A 336 -13.99 -10.82 -3.55
CA GLN A 336 -13.82 -9.65 -2.70
C GLN A 336 -14.52 -8.46 -3.35
N GLU A 337 -15.45 -7.87 -2.61
CA GLU A 337 -16.32 -6.79 -3.09
C GLU A 337 -16.34 -5.65 -2.08
N ARG A 338 -16.46 -4.40 -2.56
CA ARG A 338 -16.73 -3.25 -1.70
C ARG A 338 -18.08 -2.65 -2.00
N SER A 339 -18.83 -2.39 -0.94
CA SER A 339 -20.05 -1.58 -1.01
C SER A 339 -20.21 -0.79 0.27
N GLU A 340 -20.73 0.43 0.16
CA GLU A 340 -20.92 1.34 1.29
C GLU A 340 -19.67 1.44 2.18
N GLY A 341 -18.45 1.52 1.63
CA GLY A 341 -17.23 1.70 2.42
C GLY A 341 -16.74 0.49 3.21
N LEU A 342 -17.22 -0.72 2.92
CA LEU A 342 -16.77 -1.96 3.57
C LEU A 342 -16.43 -3.05 2.56
N LEU A 343 -15.45 -3.87 2.95
CA LEU A 343 -15.10 -5.11 2.28
C LEU A 343 -16.10 -6.23 2.61
N HIS A 344 -16.45 -7.00 1.60
CA HIS A 344 -17.32 -8.16 1.68
C HIS A 344 -16.65 -9.34 0.98
N ILE A 345 -16.71 -10.51 1.61
CA ILE A 345 -16.29 -11.77 1.00
C ILE A 345 -17.54 -12.56 0.63
N ARG A 346 -17.69 -12.84 -0.67
CA ARG A 346 -18.78 -13.67 -1.22
C ARG A 346 -18.22 -14.99 -1.71
N VAL A 347 -18.79 -16.10 -1.25
CA VAL A 347 -18.45 -17.45 -1.69
C VAL A 347 -19.53 -17.93 -2.65
N MET A 348 -19.13 -18.35 -3.85
CA MET A 348 -20.01 -18.85 -4.90
C MET A 348 -19.63 -20.30 -5.23
N ASN A 349 -20.54 -21.25 -5.03
CA ASN A 349 -20.34 -22.64 -5.40
C ASN A 349 -20.64 -22.84 -6.89
N GLN A 350 -19.64 -23.32 -7.64
CA GLN A 350 -19.71 -23.46 -9.09
C GLN A 350 -20.57 -24.65 -9.55
N GLN A 351 -20.78 -25.65 -8.68
CA GLN A 351 -21.51 -26.87 -9.03
C GLN A 351 -23.03 -26.71 -8.88
N ASN A 352 -23.48 -26.07 -7.80
CA ASN A 352 -24.91 -25.91 -7.49
C ASN A 352 -25.42 -24.46 -7.60
N GLN A 353 -24.53 -23.52 -7.94
CA GLN A 353 -24.83 -22.09 -8.13
C GLN A 353 -25.35 -21.38 -6.88
N THR A 354 -25.16 -21.95 -5.68
CA THR A 354 -25.47 -21.26 -4.42
C THR A 354 -24.36 -20.27 -4.07
N GLU A 355 -24.74 -19.15 -3.47
CA GLU A 355 -23.80 -18.14 -2.99
C GLU A 355 -24.18 -17.63 -1.60
N HIS A 356 -23.20 -17.10 -0.87
CA HIS A 356 -23.43 -16.44 0.40
C HIS A 356 -22.29 -15.46 0.72
N TYR A 357 -22.61 -14.43 1.49
CA TYR A 357 -21.62 -13.54 2.07
C TYR A 357 -21.19 -14.04 3.45
N LEU A 358 -19.92 -13.83 3.79
CA LEU A 358 -19.46 -13.97 5.17
C LEU A 358 -20.01 -12.79 6.00
N ASN A 359 -20.55 -13.10 7.18
CA ASN A 359 -21.02 -12.10 8.13
C ASN A 359 -20.02 -11.94 9.27
N PHE A 360 -19.49 -10.74 9.43
CA PHE A 360 -18.45 -10.43 10.41
C PHE A 360 -18.98 -9.81 11.71
N GLY A 361 -20.19 -9.24 11.70
CA GLY A 361 -20.89 -8.78 12.90
C GLY A 361 -20.44 -7.46 13.54
N GLU A 362 -19.45 -6.76 12.97
CA GLU A 362 -19.01 -5.43 13.43
C GLU A 362 -19.42 -4.32 12.44
N ALA A 363 -19.64 -3.10 12.94
CA ALA A 363 -20.14 -1.99 12.13
C ALA A 363 -19.10 -1.52 11.09
N ALA A 364 -17.82 -1.45 11.46
CA ALA A 364 -16.72 -1.13 10.55
C ALA A 364 -15.57 -2.12 10.75
N TYR A 365 -15.20 -2.82 9.68
CA TYR A 365 -14.21 -3.88 9.69
C TYR A 365 -13.50 -3.97 8.33
N THR A 366 -12.43 -4.76 8.31
CA THR A 366 -11.68 -5.14 7.12
C THR A 366 -11.66 -6.67 7.05
N ALA A 367 -11.96 -7.23 5.89
CA ALA A 367 -11.82 -8.66 5.64
C ALA A 367 -11.20 -8.86 4.26
N TYR A 368 -10.21 -9.74 4.16
CA TYR A 368 -9.50 -9.99 2.91
C TYR A 368 -9.20 -11.48 2.74
N VAL A 369 -9.14 -11.93 1.49
CA VAL A 369 -8.69 -13.30 1.17
C VAL A 369 -7.20 -13.41 1.47
N GLY A 370 -6.82 -14.46 2.20
CA GLY A 370 -5.42 -14.74 2.57
C GLY A 370 -4.73 -15.66 1.57
N THR A 371 -3.66 -16.32 2.01
CA THR A 371 -2.89 -17.26 1.19
C THR A 371 -3.66 -18.58 0.97
N ASN A 372 -4.06 -18.83 -0.29
CA ASN A 372 -4.80 -20.02 -0.72
C ASN A 372 -4.13 -20.66 -1.96
N PRO A 373 -2.98 -21.33 -1.82
CA PRO A 373 -2.20 -21.82 -2.98
C PRO A 373 -2.84 -23.03 -3.67
N ASP A 374 -3.68 -23.79 -2.97
CA ASP A 374 -4.32 -24.99 -3.51
C ASP A 374 -5.71 -24.67 -4.11
N PHE A 375 -6.02 -25.25 -5.28
CA PHE A 375 -7.37 -25.23 -5.85
C PHE A 375 -8.27 -26.29 -5.21
N ASP A 376 -7.69 -27.39 -4.73
CA ASP A 376 -8.36 -28.64 -4.39
C ASP A 376 -8.71 -28.72 -2.91
N THR A 377 -9.28 -27.62 -2.40
CA THR A 377 -9.69 -27.47 -1.01
C THR A 377 -11.09 -26.86 -0.92
N THR A 378 -11.80 -27.18 0.17
CA THR A 378 -13.03 -26.50 0.56
C THR A 378 -12.78 -25.43 1.63
N THR A 379 -11.53 -25.27 2.06
CA THR A 379 -11.13 -24.31 3.08
C THR A 379 -10.63 -23.03 2.42
N LEU A 380 -11.33 -21.93 2.67
CA LEU A 380 -10.88 -20.57 2.39
C LEU A 380 -10.12 -20.05 3.62
N ARG A 381 -8.86 -19.68 3.43
CA ARG A 381 -8.12 -18.85 4.39
C ARG A 381 -8.41 -17.38 4.14
N TYR A 382 -8.83 -16.67 5.18
CA TYR A 382 -9.08 -15.24 5.10
C TYR A 382 -8.58 -14.50 6.36
N GLY A 383 -8.22 -13.23 6.19
CA GLY A 383 -7.85 -12.31 7.26
C GLY A 383 -9.03 -11.42 7.67
N TYR A 384 -9.09 -11.07 8.95
CA TYR A 384 -10.11 -10.19 9.51
C TYR A 384 -9.52 -9.27 10.57
N THR A 385 -9.97 -8.02 10.59
CA THR A 385 -9.69 -7.07 11.67
C THR A 385 -10.79 -6.01 11.71
N SER A 386 -10.88 -5.27 12.81
CA SER A 386 -11.70 -4.08 12.92
C SER A 386 -10.99 -3.04 13.77
N LEU A 387 -11.58 -1.85 13.94
CA LEU A 387 -11.01 -0.87 14.86
C LEU A 387 -10.93 -1.35 16.32
N THR A 388 -11.67 -2.42 16.67
CA THR A 388 -11.76 -3.00 18.02
C THR A 388 -11.25 -4.43 18.10
N THR A 389 -11.15 -5.16 16.99
CA THR A 389 -10.71 -6.56 16.95
C THR A 389 -9.33 -6.69 16.31
N PRO A 390 -8.32 -7.16 17.07
CA PRO A 390 -6.97 -7.44 16.56
C PRO A 390 -6.98 -8.35 15.32
N SER A 391 -5.97 -8.18 14.48
CA SER A 391 -5.80 -8.96 13.24
C SER A 391 -5.92 -10.46 13.52
N SER A 392 -6.76 -11.12 12.74
CA SER A 392 -7.12 -12.53 12.92
C SER A 392 -7.08 -13.26 11.59
N THR A 393 -6.61 -14.50 11.60
CA THR A 393 -6.59 -15.41 10.46
C THR A 393 -7.55 -16.55 10.74
N PHE A 394 -8.44 -16.79 9.79
CA PHE A 394 -9.47 -17.84 9.88
C PHE A 394 -9.34 -18.80 8.71
N ASP A 395 -9.60 -20.07 8.99
CA ASP A 395 -9.97 -21.05 7.98
C ASP A 395 -11.50 -21.19 7.98
N TYR A 396 -12.08 -21.14 6.79
CA TYR A 396 -13.52 -21.19 6.57
C TYR A 396 -13.86 -22.33 5.62
N ASN A 397 -14.60 -23.31 6.11
CA ASN A 397 -15.11 -24.36 5.25
C ASN A 397 -16.28 -23.79 4.42
N MET A 398 -16.07 -23.66 3.12
CA MET A 398 -17.03 -23.03 2.18
C MET A 398 -18.33 -23.83 2.02
N GLU A 399 -18.34 -25.12 2.38
CA GLU A 399 -19.51 -26.00 2.29
C GLU A 399 -20.30 -26.03 3.60
N THR A 400 -19.63 -26.33 4.72
CA THR A 400 -20.28 -26.44 6.05
C THR A 400 -20.50 -25.09 6.72
N ARG A 401 -19.81 -24.05 6.23
CA ARG A 401 -19.75 -22.70 6.81
C ARG A 401 -19.13 -22.64 8.20
N GLU A 402 -18.42 -23.71 8.59
CA GLU A 402 -17.64 -23.73 9.81
C GLU A 402 -16.47 -22.77 9.70
N ARG A 403 -16.28 -21.96 10.75
CA ARG A 403 -15.20 -20.98 10.84
C ARG A 403 -14.29 -21.35 12.01
N VAL A 404 -13.01 -21.55 11.72
CA VAL A 404 -11.97 -21.86 12.71
C VAL A 404 -11.00 -20.69 12.81
N LEU A 405 -10.88 -20.10 14.00
CA LEU A 405 -9.84 -19.11 14.28
C LEU A 405 -8.49 -19.83 14.39
N LEU A 406 -7.56 -19.53 13.49
CA LEU A 406 -6.22 -20.10 13.53
C LEU A 406 -5.27 -19.28 14.37
N LYS A 407 -5.33 -17.95 14.22
CA LYS A 407 -4.52 -17.02 14.98
C LYS A 407 -5.25 -15.71 15.14
N GLN A 408 -5.11 -15.11 16.30
CA GLN A 408 -5.42 -13.71 16.55
C GLN A 408 -4.15 -13.05 17.09
N GLN A 409 -3.84 -11.86 16.61
CA GLN A 409 -2.76 -11.03 17.15
C GLN A 409 -2.98 -10.86 18.66
N GLU A 410 -2.03 -11.37 19.43
CA GLU A 410 -2.05 -11.21 20.88
C GLU A 410 -1.65 -9.77 21.22
N VAL A 411 -2.49 -9.11 22.03
CA VAL A 411 -2.23 -7.76 22.53
C VAL A 411 -1.98 -7.89 24.03
N LEU A 412 -0.71 -7.85 24.42
CA LEU A 412 -0.31 -8.03 25.81
C LEU A 412 -0.80 -6.86 26.69
N GLY A 413 -1.01 -7.14 27.98
CA GLY A 413 -1.51 -6.20 28.97
C GLY A 413 -3.03 -6.27 29.16
N GLU A 414 -3.66 -5.14 29.52
CA GLU A 414 -5.07 -5.07 29.91
C GLU A 414 -6.04 -4.83 28.74
N PHE A 415 -5.64 -5.12 27.50
CA PHE A 415 -6.51 -4.89 26.36
C PHE A 415 -7.74 -5.81 26.41
N ASN A 416 -8.92 -5.21 26.45
CA ASN A 416 -10.18 -5.88 26.19
C ASN A 416 -10.93 -5.15 25.07
N LYS A 417 -11.27 -5.86 23.99
CA LYS A 417 -12.01 -5.29 22.87
C LYS A 417 -13.35 -4.69 23.29
N ASP A 418 -13.99 -5.24 24.33
CA ASP A 418 -15.30 -4.82 24.81
C ASP A 418 -15.24 -3.46 25.54
N ASP A 419 -14.06 -2.92 25.82
CA ASP A 419 -13.90 -1.57 26.37
C ASP A 419 -14.04 -0.47 25.32
N TYR A 420 -14.07 -0.84 24.04
CA TYR A 420 -14.09 0.09 22.92
C TYR A 420 -15.39 -0.06 22.12
N GLN A 421 -15.73 0.99 21.39
CA GLN A 421 -16.90 1.02 20.52
C GLN A 421 -16.54 1.65 19.19
N THR A 422 -17.07 1.06 18.13
CA THR A 422 -16.97 1.56 16.76
C THR A 422 -18.33 2.06 16.29
N GLU A 423 -18.36 3.22 15.66
CA GLU A 423 -19.53 3.77 14.98
C GLU A 423 -19.20 4.09 13.51
N ARG A 424 -20.21 3.95 12.64
CA ARG A 424 -20.16 4.43 11.26
C ARG A 424 -21.06 5.63 11.11
N LEU A 425 -20.52 6.69 10.54
CA LEU A 425 -21.20 7.95 10.27
C LEU A 425 -21.11 8.27 8.78
N PHE A 426 -21.94 9.20 8.33
CA PHE A 426 -21.92 9.72 6.96
C PHE A 426 -21.99 11.24 7.01
N ALA A 427 -20.87 11.91 6.70
CA ALA A 427 -20.80 13.36 6.65
C ALA A 427 -21.28 13.86 5.28
N PRO A 428 -22.22 14.82 5.21
CA PRO A 428 -22.58 15.44 3.94
C PRO A 428 -21.43 16.35 3.47
N ALA A 429 -20.86 16.03 2.31
CA ALA A 429 -19.98 16.93 1.58
C ALA A 429 -20.78 18.11 1.00
N ARG A 430 -20.09 19.21 0.70
CA ARG A 430 -20.68 20.44 0.15
C ARG A 430 -21.43 20.28 -1.17
N ASP A 431 -21.17 19.21 -1.92
CA ASP A 431 -21.86 18.85 -3.16
C ASP A 431 -22.93 17.76 -2.97
N GLY A 432 -23.20 17.36 -1.72
CA GLY A 432 -24.25 16.41 -1.35
C GLY A 432 -23.80 14.95 -1.29
N ALA A 433 -22.56 14.61 -1.66
CA ALA A 433 -22.02 13.27 -1.46
C ALA A 433 -21.98 12.93 0.04
N LEU A 434 -22.26 11.68 0.41
CA LEU A 434 -22.20 11.21 1.79
C LEU A 434 -20.86 10.51 2.03
N VAL A 435 -19.92 11.20 2.67
CA VAL A 435 -18.59 10.69 2.97
C VAL A 435 -18.65 9.78 4.20
N PRO A 436 -18.36 8.47 4.07
CA PRO A 436 -18.38 7.58 5.22
C PRO A 436 -17.27 7.92 6.23
N ILE A 437 -17.53 7.72 7.51
CA ILE A 437 -16.55 7.88 8.59
C ILE A 437 -16.62 6.66 9.50
N SER A 438 -15.48 6.04 9.78
CA SER A 438 -15.35 5.00 10.82
C SER A 438 -14.70 5.62 12.06
N VAL A 439 -15.43 5.66 13.18
CA VAL A 439 -14.95 6.24 14.45
C VAL A 439 -14.81 5.16 15.50
N VAL A 440 -13.68 5.13 16.20
CA VAL A 440 -13.45 4.30 17.38
C VAL A 440 -13.10 5.14 18.59
N TYR A 441 -13.63 4.76 19.75
CA TYR A 441 -13.38 5.41 21.02
C TYR A 441 -13.53 4.41 22.18
N LYS A 442 -12.96 4.76 23.33
CA LYS A 442 -13.16 3.97 24.56
C LYS A 442 -14.53 4.27 25.16
N LYS A 443 -15.27 3.24 25.60
CA LYS A 443 -16.58 3.40 26.25
C LYS A 443 -16.47 4.36 27.43
N GLY A 444 -17.49 5.20 27.58
CA GLY A 444 -17.47 6.35 28.50
C GLY A 444 -17.08 7.67 27.82
N PHE A 445 -16.68 7.66 26.55
CA PHE A 445 -16.55 8.86 25.74
C PHE A 445 -17.88 9.65 25.68
N VAL A 446 -17.81 10.97 25.86
CA VAL A 446 -18.97 11.87 25.89
C VAL A 446 -18.93 12.78 24.66
N LYS A 447 -19.99 12.77 23.85
CA LYS A 447 -20.15 13.64 22.66
C LYS A 447 -20.67 15.02 23.05
N ASP A 448 -19.89 15.78 23.80
CA ASP A 448 -20.22 17.14 24.25
C ASP A 448 -19.37 18.25 23.60
N GLY A 449 -18.46 17.88 22.69
CA GLY A 449 -17.55 18.78 21.98
C GLY A 449 -16.22 19.07 22.69
N ASN A 450 -15.99 18.52 23.88
CA ASN A 450 -14.78 18.78 24.66
C ASN A 450 -13.68 17.73 24.47
N ALA A 451 -14.05 16.52 24.03
CA ALA A 451 -13.10 15.43 23.89
C ALA A 451 -12.14 15.64 22.70
N PRO A 452 -10.88 15.23 22.82
CA PRO A 452 -9.95 15.30 21.71
C PRO A 452 -10.26 14.22 20.67
N LEU A 453 -10.00 14.52 19.39
CA LEU A 453 -10.22 13.60 18.28
C LEU A 453 -9.06 13.68 17.31
N LEU A 454 -8.55 12.51 16.89
CA LEU A 454 -7.60 12.41 15.78
C LEU A 454 -8.32 11.96 14.52
N GLN A 455 -8.37 12.83 13.52
CA GLN A 455 -8.92 12.59 12.19
C GLN A 455 -7.80 12.09 11.25
N TYR A 456 -8.06 11.02 10.51
CA TYR A 456 -7.10 10.41 9.59
C TYR A 456 -7.73 10.13 8.22
N ALA A 457 -6.96 10.34 7.15
CA ALA A 457 -7.33 9.93 5.79
C ALA A 457 -6.09 9.92 4.87
N TYR A 458 -6.27 9.41 3.64
CA TYR A 458 -5.25 9.39 2.60
C TYR A 458 -5.77 9.98 1.28
N GLY A 459 -6.73 9.31 0.62
CA GLY A 459 -7.54 9.89 -0.47
C GLY A 459 -6.82 10.08 -1.80
N SER A 460 -5.98 9.14 -2.23
CA SER A 460 -5.31 9.14 -3.56
C SER A 460 -5.09 7.72 -4.08
N TYR A 461 -4.86 7.59 -5.39
CA TYR A 461 -4.58 6.33 -6.11
C TYR A 461 -5.67 5.26 -6.02
N GLY A 462 -6.86 5.64 -5.55
CA GLY A 462 -7.92 4.69 -5.23
C GLY A 462 -7.59 3.78 -4.04
N TYR A 463 -6.56 4.13 -3.25
CA TYR A 463 -6.17 3.38 -2.07
C TYR A 463 -7.16 3.62 -0.92
N SER A 464 -7.81 2.55 -0.47
CA SER A 464 -8.83 2.59 0.58
C SER A 464 -8.20 2.54 1.98
N ILE A 465 -8.60 3.43 2.90
CA ILE A 465 -8.16 3.36 4.30
C ILE A 465 -9.13 2.53 5.11
N ASP A 466 -8.88 1.22 5.12
CA ASP A 466 -9.77 0.28 5.78
C ASP A 466 -9.72 0.35 7.32
N PRO A 467 -10.87 0.17 8.00
CA PRO A 467 -10.97 0.22 9.46
C PRO A 467 -10.32 -1.02 10.09
N SER A 468 -9.04 -0.89 10.43
CA SER A 468 -8.20 -1.95 10.99
C SER A 468 -7.68 -1.65 12.40
N PHE A 469 -7.34 -2.70 13.14
CA PHE A 469 -6.84 -2.59 14.50
C PHE A 469 -5.43 -2.01 14.53
N SER A 470 -5.12 -1.24 15.58
CA SER A 470 -3.76 -0.79 15.86
C SER A 470 -3.52 -0.75 17.36
N ALA A 471 -2.57 -1.56 17.84
CA ALA A 471 -2.19 -1.59 19.25
C ALA A 471 -1.58 -0.24 19.71
N ALA A 472 -0.93 0.50 18.82
CA ALA A 472 -0.40 1.83 19.10
C ALA A 472 -1.53 2.85 19.34
N ARG A 473 -2.64 2.74 18.59
CA ARG A 473 -3.81 3.63 18.72
C ARG A 473 -4.43 3.56 20.12
N LEU A 474 -4.30 2.44 20.83
CA LEU A 474 -4.82 2.29 22.19
C LEU A 474 -4.26 3.35 23.15
N SER A 475 -3.03 3.83 22.95
CA SER A 475 -2.46 4.90 23.79
C SER A 475 -3.25 6.20 23.70
N LEU A 476 -3.84 6.52 22.55
CA LEU A 476 -4.75 7.65 22.37
C LEU A 476 -6.12 7.36 22.98
N LEU A 477 -6.72 6.21 22.63
CA LEU A 477 -8.07 5.86 23.09
C LEU A 477 -8.16 5.79 24.63
N ASN A 478 -7.12 5.26 25.28
CA ASN A 478 -7.02 5.21 26.74
C ASN A 478 -6.80 6.58 27.41
N ARG A 479 -6.51 7.63 26.64
CA ARG A 479 -6.35 9.01 27.09
C ARG A 479 -7.52 9.90 26.66
N GLY A 480 -8.66 9.30 26.30
CA GLY A 480 -9.90 10.00 26.01
C GLY A 480 -10.04 10.50 24.58
N PHE A 481 -9.12 10.14 23.67
CA PHE A 481 -9.28 10.46 22.27
C PHE A 481 -10.31 9.56 21.60
N ALA A 482 -11.10 10.13 20.69
CA ALA A 482 -11.67 9.39 19.58
C ALA A 482 -10.68 9.36 18.40
N PHE A 483 -10.75 8.32 17.59
CA PHE A 483 -10.02 8.21 16.32
C PHE A 483 -11.02 8.02 15.18
N ALA A 484 -10.96 8.88 14.17
CA ALA A 484 -11.89 8.87 13.04
C ALA A 484 -11.14 8.72 11.72
N ILE A 485 -11.48 7.69 10.95
CA ILE A 485 -11.06 7.53 9.56
C ILE A 485 -12.14 8.16 8.68
N CYS A 486 -11.76 9.15 7.88
CA CYS A 486 -12.65 9.76 6.90
C CYS A 486 -12.37 9.15 5.53
N HIS A 487 -13.36 8.44 4.98
CA HIS A 487 -13.25 7.72 3.70
C HIS A 487 -13.51 8.66 2.52
N ILE A 488 -12.66 9.68 2.40
CA ILE A 488 -12.77 10.81 1.46
C ILE A 488 -12.57 10.36 0.00
N ARG A 489 -13.11 11.14 -0.95
CA ARG A 489 -12.87 10.88 -2.38
C ARG A 489 -11.39 10.87 -2.75
N GLY A 490 -11.06 10.04 -3.72
CA GLY A 490 -9.69 9.70 -4.11
C GLY A 490 -9.23 8.33 -3.59
N GLY A 491 -9.93 7.76 -2.60
CA GLY A 491 -9.92 6.31 -2.31
C GLY A 491 -11.00 5.56 -3.10
N GLN A 492 -11.16 4.24 -2.86
CA GLN A 492 -12.17 3.39 -3.52
C GLN A 492 -13.15 2.72 -2.54
N GLU A 493 -13.33 3.31 -1.36
CA GLU A 493 -14.25 2.80 -0.34
C GLU A 493 -15.70 2.69 -0.88
N MET A 494 -16.11 3.62 -1.74
CA MET A 494 -17.41 3.61 -2.43
C MET A 494 -17.31 3.16 -3.90
N GLY A 495 -16.21 2.51 -4.28
CA GLY A 495 -15.93 2.02 -5.63
C GLY A 495 -15.24 3.02 -6.56
N ARG A 496 -15.09 2.66 -7.83
CA ARG A 496 -14.21 3.35 -8.79
C ARG A 496 -14.57 4.82 -8.98
N ASN A 497 -15.87 5.14 -9.03
CA ASN A 497 -16.31 6.53 -9.15
C ASN A 497 -15.90 7.41 -7.96
N TRP A 498 -15.69 6.83 -6.77
CA TRP A 498 -15.19 7.56 -5.60
C TRP A 498 -13.75 8.05 -5.80
N TYR A 499 -12.94 7.23 -6.49
CA TYR A 499 -11.58 7.56 -6.86
C TYR A 499 -11.53 8.57 -8.01
N GLU A 500 -12.28 8.32 -9.10
CA GLU A 500 -12.33 9.22 -10.26
C GLU A 500 -12.79 10.63 -9.87
N ASN A 501 -13.66 10.76 -8.85
CA ASN A 501 -14.10 12.04 -8.30
C ASN A 501 -13.16 12.63 -7.24
N GLY A 502 -11.94 12.12 -7.08
CA GLY A 502 -10.92 12.64 -6.17
C GLY A 502 -9.51 12.56 -6.75
N LYS A 503 -9.38 12.64 -8.09
CA LYS A 503 -8.13 12.69 -8.84
C LYS A 503 -8.19 13.74 -9.96
N MET A 504 -7.06 14.06 -10.58
CA MET A 504 -6.92 15.06 -11.65
C MET A 504 -7.68 16.36 -11.35
N LEU A 505 -8.54 16.84 -12.27
CA LEU A 505 -9.35 18.06 -12.13
C LEU A 505 -10.47 17.96 -11.08
N HIS A 506 -10.58 16.83 -10.40
CA HIS A 506 -11.47 16.61 -9.25
C HIS A 506 -10.70 16.48 -7.93
N LYS A 507 -9.37 16.57 -7.92
CA LYS A 507 -8.54 16.34 -6.71
C LYS A 507 -8.96 17.16 -5.50
N LYS A 508 -9.47 18.37 -5.70
CA LYS A 508 -9.93 19.22 -4.58
C LYS A 508 -11.03 18.60 -3.74
N ASN A 509 -11.82 17.68 -4.29
CA ASN A 509 -12.82 16.94 -3.55
C ASN A 509 -12.23 16.18 -2.35
N THR A 510 -11.02 15.61 -2.50
CA THR A 510 -10.28 14.98 -1.39
C THR A 510 -10.11 15.94 -0.20
N PHE A 511 -9.65 17.16 -0.46
CA PHE A 511 -9.40 18.14 0.60
C PHE A 511 -10.71 18.69 1.18
N THR A 512 -11.70 18.94 0.34
CA THR A 512 -12.98 19.47 0.78
C THR A 512 -13.79 18.45 1.56
N ASP A 513 -13.77 17.18 1.17
CA ASP A 513 -14.42 16.09 1.93
C ASP A 513 -13.82 15.97 3.32
N PHE A 514 -12.50 16.06 3.45
CA PHE A 514 -11.83 16.00 4.75
C PHE A 514 -12.21 17.17 5.65
N ILE A 515 -12.33 18.37 5.09
CA ILE A 515 -12.83 19.57 5.78
C ILE A 515 -14.30 19.41 6.18
N ASP A 516 -15.12 18.89 5.29
CA ASP A 516 -16.56 18.71 5.51
C ASP A 516 -16.79 17.63 6.61
N CYS A 517 -16.00 16.56 6.63
CA CYS A 517 -15.95 15.60 7.74
C CYS A 517 -15.54 16.26 9.08
N ALA A 518 -14.53 17.14 9.08
CA ALA A 518 -14.10 17.85 10.29
C ALA A 518 -15.22 18.74 10.84
N GLN A 519 -15.87 19.50 9.96
CA GLN A 519 -17.01 20.36 10.32
C GLN A 519 -18.18 19.53 10.88
N PHE A 520 -18.50 18.42 10.22
CA PHE A 520 -19.53 17.49 10.69
C PHE A 520 -19.22 16.93 12.08
N LEU A 521 -18.00 16.46 12.32
CA LEU A 521 -17.59 15.93 13.63
C LEU A 521 -17.68 16.99 14.74
N ILE A 522 -17.35 18.25 14.43
CA ILE A 522 -17.50 19.37 15.38
C ILE A 522 -18.98 19.68 15.62
N GLN A 523 -19.79 19.76 14.57
CA GLN A 523 -21.23 20.05 14.65
C GLN A 523 -21.98 19.00 15.47
N GLU A 524 -21.65 17.72 15.27
CA GLU A 524 -22.20 16.58 16.01
C GLU A 524 -21.54 16.37 17.38
N LYS A 525 -20.72 17.33 17.82
CA LYS A 525 -20.12 17.38 19.16
C LYS A 525 -19.21 16.20 19.50
N TRP A 526 -18.60 15.58 18.51
CA TRP A 526 -17.51 14.62 18.74
C TRP A 526 -16.26 15.31 19.28
N THR A 527 -16.03 16.55 18.86
CA THR A 527 -14.92 17.39 19.32
C THR A 527 -15.22 18.87 19.05
N SER A 528 -14.23 19.73 19.21
CA SER A 528 -14.24 21.14 18.81
C SER A 528 -12.91 21.47 18.13
N SER A 529 -12.79 22.65 17.49
CA SER A 529 -11.52 23.07 16.89
C SER A 529 -10.34 23.10 17.87
N ALA A 530 -10.62 23.26 19.17
CA ALA A 530 -9.59 23.20 20.22
C ALA A 530 -9.11 21.77 20.52
N GLY A 531 -9.91 20.75 20.18
CA GLY A 531 -9.64 19.33 20.42
C GLY A 531 -9.45 18.48 19.16
N LEU A 532 -9.61 19.05 17.96
CA LEU A 532 -9.45 18.34 16.69
C LEU A 532 -8.00 18.34 16.22
N PHE A 533 -7.48 17.14 15.93
CA PHE A 533 -6.16 16.91 15.35
C PHE A 533 -6.30 16.15 14.03
N ALA A 534 -5.35 16.33 13.11
CA ALA A 534 -5.32 15.60 11.84
C ALA A 534 -3.98 14.88 11.61
N MET A 535 -4.00 13.77 10.89
CA MET A 535 -2.80 13.05 10.48
C MET A 535 -2.96 12.44 9.08
N GLY A 536 -1.88 12.49 8.29
CA GLY A 536 -1.80 11.87 6.98
C GLY A 536 -0.33 11.76 6.52
N GLY A 537 -0.04 10.76 5.68
CA GLY A 537 1.32 10.50 5.19
C GLY A 537 1.41 10.29 3.69
N SER A 538 2.55 10.60 3.07
CA SER A 538 2.76 10.54 1.61
C SER A 538 1.75 11.43 0.87
N ALA A 539 0.88 10.90 0.01
CA ALA A 539 -0.25 11.65 -0.55
C ALA A 539 -1.29 12.08 0.51
N GLY A 540 -1.39 11.38 1.64
CA GLY A 540 -2.10 11.89 2.82
C GLY A 540 -1.41 13.11 3.45
N GLY A 541 -0.10 13.29 3.21
CA GLY A 541 0.64 14.50 3.56
C GLY A 541 0.34 15.69 2.62
N LEU A 542 0.08 15.43 1.33
CA LEU A 542 -0.52 16.42 0.42
C LEU A 542 -1.86 16.92 0.99
N LEU A 543 -2.71 16.00 1.41
CA LEU A 543 -3.96 16.32 2.09
C LEU A 543 -3.74 17.22 3.32
N MET A 544 -2.79 16.88 4.21
CA MET A 544 -2.47 17.72 5.37
C MET A 544 -2.04 19.13 4.96
N GLY A 545 -1.11 19.24 4.00
CA GLY A 545 -0.61 20.53 3.54
C GLY A 545 -1.68 21.41 2.90
N ALA A 546 -2.54 20.83 2.05
CA ALA A 546 -3.64 21.54 1.39
C ALA A 546 -4.68 22.03 2.41
N VAL A 547 -5.09 21.17 3.35
CA VAL A 547 -6.07 21.52 4.38
C VAL A 547 -5.52 22.53 5.38
N ALA A 548 -4.23 22.47 5.72
CA ALA A 548 -3.56 23.48 6.54
C ALA A 548 -3.62 24.87 5.89
N ASN A 549 -3.55 24.96 4.56
CA ASN A 549 -3.74 26.22 3.84
C ASN A 549 -5.21 26.65 3.78
N MET A 550 -6.13 25.72 3.50
CA MET A 550 -7.53 26.02 3.19
C MET A 550 -8.40 26.27 4.44
N ALA A 551 -8.16 25.55 5.53
CA ALA A 551 -8.99 25.61 6.74
C ALA A 551 -8.18 25.46 8.05
N PRO A 552 -7.10 26.23 8.26
CA PRO A 552 -6.20 26.06 9.41
C PRO A 552 -6.91 26.17 10.76
N ALA A 553 -7.94 27.02 10.86
CA ALA A 553 -8.65 27.29 12.11
C ALA A 553 -9.48 26.11 12.64
N LEU A 554 -9.71 25.06 11.83
CA LEU A 554 -10.43 23.86 12.28
C LEU A 554 -9.59 22.99 13.20
N TYR A 555 -8.27 23.07 13.14
CA TYR A 555 -7.37 22.09 13.74
C TYR A 555 -6.50 22.70 14.83
N ARG A 556 -6.38 22.00 15.95
CA ARG A 556 -5.43 22.34 17.02
C ARG A 556 -4.00 21.96 16.65
N GLY A 557 -3.83 20.83 15.97
CA GLY A 557 -2.54 20.37 15.49
C GLY A 557 -2.65 19.31 14.38
N MET A 558 -1.57 19.15 13.61
CA MET A 558 -1.49 18.18 12.52
C MET A 558 -0.15 17.41 12.54
N VAL A 559 -0.18 16.18 12.03
CA VAL A 559 1.02 15.38 11.75
C VAL A 559 1.05 15.06 10.26
N ALA A 560 2.05 15.59 9.56
CA ALA A 560 2.26 15.37 8.12
C ALA A 560 3.51 14.52 7.90
N GLN A 561 3.31 13.26 7.49
CA GLN A 561 4.39 12.29 7.37
C GLN A 561 4.86 12.18 5.92
N VAL A 562 6.17 12.30 5.65
CA VAL A 562 6.76 12.15 4.30
C VAL A 562 5.91 12.85 3.23
N ALA A 563 5.56 14.11 3.47
CA ALA A 563 4.42 14.76 2.82
C ALA A 563 4.74 15.27 1.39
N PHE A 564 3.95 14.85 0.39
CA PHE A 564 4.02 15.38 -0.97
C PHE A 564 3.43 16.79 -1.01
N VAL A 565 4.26 17.83 -1.09
CA VAL A 565 3.84 19.22 -0.81
C VAL A 565 4.34 20.23 -1.84
N ASP A 566 5.34 19.88 -2.66
CA ASP A 566 5.86 20.73 -3.73
C ASP A 566 5.33 20.29 -5.11
N VAL A 567 4.00 20.09 -5.16
CA VAL A 567 3.28 19.38 -6.23
C VAL A 567 3.64 19.90 -7.61
N VAL A 568 3.56 21.22 -7.85
CA VAL A 568 3.77 21.77 -9.19
C VAL A 568 5.22 21.65 -9.62
N THR A 569 6.18 21.90 -8.73
CA THR A 569 7.60 21.84 -9.06
C THR A 569 8.05 20.41 -9.32
N THR A 570 7.63 19.47 -8.45
CA THR A 570 7.94 18.04 -8.62
C THR A 570 7.31 17.49 -9.91
N MET A 571 6.02 17.73 -10.15
CA MET A 571 5.32 17.17 -11.31
C MET A 571 5.72 17.80 -12.66
N LEU A 572 6.50 18.89 -12.66
CA LEU A 572 7.10 19.46 -13.88
C LEU A 572 8.44 18.79 -14.25
N ASP A 573 9.00 17.95 -13.37
CA ASP A 573 10.34 17.38 -13.54
C ASP A 573 10.29 15.85 -13.70
N GLU A 574 10.34 15.40 -14.94
CA GLU A 574 10.32 13.98 -15.33
C GLU A 574 11.52 13.20 -14.79
N SER A 575 12.59 13.86 -14.34
CA SER A 575 13.76 13.19 -13.76
C SER A 575 13.50 12.66 -12.34
N ILE A 576 12.41 13.06 -11.69
CA ILE A 576 12.07 12.64 -10.33
C ILE A 576 11.27 11.32 -10.40
N PRO A 577 11.66 10.27 -9.63
CA PRO A 577 10.91 9.03 -9.52
C PRO A 577 9.40 9.25 -9.38
N LEU A 578 8.61 8.38 -10.01
CA LEU A 578 7.13 8.38 -10.03
C LEU A 578 6.46 9.47 -10.87
N THR A 579 7.12 10.59 -11.21
CA THR A 579 6.47 11.76 -11.82
C THR A 579 5.64 11.43 -13.06
N THR A 580 6.19 10.70 -14.01
CA THR A 580 5.49 10.37 -15.26
C THR A 580 4.29 9.46 -15.00
N GLY A 581 4.49 8.38 -14.23
CA GLY A 581 3.41 7.48 -13.80
C GLY A 581 2.31 8.15 -12.95
N GLU A 582 2.58 9.33 -12.37
CA GLU A 582 1.62 10.10 -11.58
C GLU A 582 0.85 11.17 -12.39
N TYR A 583 1.15 11.36 -13.68
CA TYR A 583 0.34 12.25 -14.53
C TYR A 583 -1.12 11.81 -14.61
N GLU A 584 -1.37 10.51 -14.57
CA GLU A 584 -2.72 9.98 -14.55
C GLU A 584 -3.39 10.10 -13.17
N GLU A 585 -2.67 10.48 -12.10
CA GLU A 585 -3.24 10.77 -10.78
C GLU A 585 -3.55 12.26 -10.59
N TRP A 586 -2.59 13.15 -10.84
CA TRP A 586 -2.71 14.59 -10.55
C TRP A 586 -3.03 15.45 -11.78
N GLY A 587 -2.67 14.95 -12.97
CA GLY A 587 -2.56 15.73 -14.20
C GLY A 587 -1.11 16.09 -14.54
N ASN A 588 -0.84 16.41 -15.80
CA ASN A 588 0.48 16.84 -16.27
C ASN A 588 0.57 18.38 -16.30
N PRO A 589 1.30 19.04 -15.38
CA PRO A 589 1.40 20.50 -15.33
C PRO A 589 2.20 21.12 -16.50
N ASN A 590 2.80 20.31 -17.38
CA ASN A 590 3.27 20.80 -18.68
C ASN A 590 2.09 21.27 -19.57
N GLU A 591 0.86 20.90 -19.25
CA GLU A 591 -0.35 21.46 -19.84
C GLU A 591 -0.98 22.51 -18.90
N GLN A 592 -1.32 23.67 -19.45
CA GLN A 592 -1.76 24.83 -18.65
C GLN A 592 -2.98 24.55 -17.77
N VAL A 593 -3.94 23.73 -18.24
CA VAL A 593 -5.15 23.40 -17.47
C VAL A 593 -4.82 22.68 -16.15
N TYR A 594 -3.90 21.72 -16.19
CA TYR A 594 -3.46 21.00 -15.01
C TYR A 594 -2.51 21.86 -14.18
N TYR A 595 -1.63 22.66 -14.81
CA TYR A 595 -0.79 23.63 -14.10
C TYR A 595 -1.61 24.55 -13.20
N ASP A 596 -2.62 25.22 -13.75
CA ASP A 596 -3.47 26.16 -13.02
C ASP A 596 -4.26 25.45 -11.91
N TYR A 597 -4.79 24.26 -12.20
CA TYR A 597 -5.55 23.48 -11.22
C TYR A 597 -4.67 22.98 -10.08
N MET A 598 -3.52 22.36 -10.37
CA MET A 598 -2.56 21.86 -9.38
C MET A 598 -1.99 23.01 -8.54
N LYS A 599 -1.57 24.11 -9.17
CA LYS A 599 -1.09 25.31 -8.48
C LYS A 599 -2.12 25.87 -7.51
N SER A 600 -3.42 25.69 -7.77
CA SER A 600 -4.47 26.18 -6.88
C SER A 600 -4.70 25.35 -5.60
N TYR A 601 -4.03 24.19 -5.45
CA TYR A 601 -4.04 23.41 -4.20
C TYR A 601 -2.65 23.00 -3.69
N SER A 602 -1.60 23.10 -4.51
CA SER A 602 -0.23 22.74 -4.15
C SER A 602 0.19 23.38 -2.82
N PRO A 603 0.49 22.59 -1.77
CA PRO A 603 0.70 23.12 -0.43
C PRO A 603 1.81 24.15 -0.35
N TYR A 604 2.96 23.88 -0.97
CA TYR A 604 4.11 24.78 -1.00
C TYR A 604 3.78 26.10 -1.69
N ASP A 605 3.09 26.06 -2.83
CA ASP A 605 2.74 27.26 -3.60
C ASP A 605 1.69 28.15 -2.89
N ASN A 606 0.84 27.56 -2.04
CA ASN A 606 -0.28 28.24 -1.37
C ASN A 606 -0.02 28.61 0.10
N VAL A 607 1.23 28.53 0.57
CA VAL A 607 1.59 29.11 1.89
C VAL A 607 1.40 30.63 1.83
N THR A 608 0.61 31.17 2.76
CA THR A 608 0.35 32.61 2.89
C THR A 608 0.60 33.09 4.32
N ALA A 609 0.67 34.41 4.51
CA ALA A 609 0.82 35.00 5.84
C ALA A 609 -0.50 34.87 6.64
N GLN A 610 -0.70 33.72 7.27
CA GLN A 610 -1.86 33.41 8.12
C GLN A 610 -1.43 32.57 9.33
N ALA A 611 -2.35 32.36 10.28
CA ALA A 611 -2.12 31.45 11.39
C ALA A 611 -2.30 29.99 10.94
N TYR A 612 -1.31 29.15 11.21
CA TYR A 612 -1.35 27.71 10.97
C TYR A 612 -1.52 26.92 12.28
N PRO A 613 -2.04 25.68 12.23
CA PRO A 613 -2.06 24.80 13.40
C PRO A 613 -0.64 24.43 13.84
N ASN A 614 -0.50 23.88 15.05
CA ASN A 614 0.78 23.27 15.45
C ASN A 614 1.04 22.07 14.53
N MET A 615 2.25 21.92 13.98
CA MET A 615 2.54 20.83 13.05
C MET A 615 3.80 20.07 13.43
N LEU A 616 3.75 18.75 13.30
CA LEU A 616 4.92 17.89 13.23
C LEU A 616 5.02 17.37 11.78
N VAL A 617 6.13 17.69 11.13
CA VAL A 617 6.44 17.25 9.77
C VAL A 617 7.60 16.28 9.83
N THR A 618 7.47 15.09 9.23
CA THR A 618 8.54 14.09 9.18
C THR A 618 8.94 13.77 7.75
N THR A 619 10.20 13.38 7.53
CA THR A 619 10.71 12.92 6.23
C THR A 619 11.94 12.03 6.45
N GLY A 620 12.45 11.39 5.39
CA GLY A 620 13.68 10.60 5.39
C GLY A 620 14.61 11.00 4.25
N LEU A 621 15.91 11.11 4.51
CA LEU A 621 16.92 11.57 3.52
C LEU A 621 16.96 10.68 2.26
N HIS A 622 16.73 9.38 2.44
CA HIS A 622 16.75 8.36 1.37
C HIS A 622 15.35 7.86 0.99
N ASP A 623 14.28 8.58 1.36
CA ASP A 623 12.94 8.23 0.92
C ASP A 623 12.85 8.26 -0.61
N SER A 624 12.37 7.16 -1.20
CA SER A 624 12.21 7.00 -2.65
C SER A 624 10.83 7.38 -3.17
N GLN A 625 9.84 7.57 -2.30
CA GLN A 625 8.46 7.91 -2.67
C GLN A 625 8.22 9.41 -2.66
N VAL A 626 8.60 10.09 -1.57
CA VAL A 626 8.50 11.56 -1.46
C VAL A 626 9.85 12.10 -1.08
N GLN A 627 10.39 12.96 -1.93
CA GLN A 627 11.76 13.42 -1.79
C GLN A 627 11.90 14.36 -0.58
N TYR A 628 12.98 14.18 0.19
CA TYR A 628 13.18 14.86 1.49
C TYR A 628 13.09 16.39 1.43
N TRP A 629 13.41 16.97 0.27
CA TRP A 629 13.42 18.42 0.11
C TRP A 629 12.02 19.02 0.07
N GLU A 630 10.97 18.28 -0.30
CA GLU A 630 9.63 18.88 -0.35
C GLU A 630 9.15 19.29 1.05
N PRO A 631 9.15 18.40 2.07
CA PRO A 631 8.80 18.80 3.43
C PRO A 631 9.76 19.86 4.00
N ALA A 632 11.06 19.78 3.69
CA ALA A 632 12.05 20.76 4.17
C ALA A 632 11.80 22.17 3.62
N LYS A 633 11.50 22.29 2.31
CA LYS A 633 11.13 23.55 1.67
C LYS A 633 9.82 24.11 2.22
N TRP A 634 8.85 23.23 2.43
CA TRP A 634 7.55 23.62 2.98
C TRP A 634 7.67 24.17 4.40
N VAL A 635 8.41 23.50 5.29
CA VAL A 635 8.70 23.98 6.65
C VAL A 635 9.45 25.31 6.63
N ALA A 636 10.44 25.49 5.74
CA ALA A 636 11.17 26.75 5.62
C ALA A 636 10.29 27.94 5.13
N LYS A 637 9.17 27.66 4.47
CA LYS A 637 8.26 28.67 3.93
C LYS A 637 7.14 29.06 4.89
N LEU A 638 6.66 28.11 5.69
CA LEU A 638 5.75 28.33 6.83
C LEU A 638 6.39 29.23 7.89
#